data_AF-A0A4Z2CXA3-F1
#
_entry.id   AF-A0A4Z2CXA3-F1
#
_cell.length_a   1.000
_cell.length_b   1.000
_cell.length_c   1.000
_cell.angle_alpha   90.00
_cell.angle_beta   90.00
_cell.angle_gamma   90.00
#
_symmetry.space_group_name_H-M   'P 1'
#
loop_
_entity.id
_entity.type
_entity.pdbx_description
1 polymer ?
#
loop_
_entity_poly.entity_id
_entity_poly.type
_entity_poly.pdbx_seq_one_letter_code
_entity_poly.pdbx_strand_id
1 'polypeptide(L)'
;MMYLDHILSLIMISLCNWNLYLLDGIQYGSNIYPQKKYKSLENFIASSLTSESLTKQNNSNVYMLNEQPLNVINFNKYQKFSYLNDMQLENTDNSKHPLLSDPLFDPTILTDTAARVIQSNRCTTEERQKRIQCFDVLPAEQYAIPLGHTVNMQCVVLNQHGKVQWRAKKILLGYDRSIPGYSRFRIIGDVGRGEHTLQITDVQRDDAGEYECQVTPVPVNNHPLLRRKTYLEVLIKPEEPQILYQNVQLPDRKLIISQPDPILRISLICSASGGRPSPNFKWLLNHHEIPNLEMKPKTAMTPNEITKMNNLLKVWGKLHPLISIDENGEHSSLSILKAGLEDGDELVCSVSNAATQINHDPSKRNLSVSIIVDIHTPPGPPKIITPESNHVYLDGEELRAVCVSSPPGKPLGGLFWRWLIRPSQVDDNDIQRISGIGGRGGARLSDYTSVEAYLRSLDNGSPSQKQLMTEQSNHLQHGDFISEDVQPLHYTLSKEKDQLVNTLIIQRITRKYHAAKLVCETGHPVGAAHQTSITIYVKHAPANVTISVETGSIDDDHTSGRREKVAYARAGEMKTFICKTSPYYGQATIKWLFQAAGASITTPPKQLVDKSVTFKTPDGESSYQESRIQFTVRPEDDRSYIDCIVWSVGDTRIDSRIRLDIIHPPDTPKITGYKSGQPVNMAHLLELMCTTTGGNPLPELQWFKDKTPIESNGELIVIGNKQVLN
;
A
#
# COMPACT_ATOMS: atom_id res chain seq x y z
N MET A 1 -2.37 -64.82 4.42
CA MET A 1 -3.54 -65.16 5.25
C MET A 1 -4.12 -63.84 5.74
N MET A 2 -5.18 -63.40 5.05
CA MET A 2 -6.31 -62.54 5.47
C MET A 2 -6.21 -61.47 6.60
N TYR A 3 -6.81 -60.30 6.28
CA TYR A 3 -7.32 -59.18 7.11
C TYR A 3 -6.28 -58.19 7.70
N LEU A 4 -6.46 -56.86 7.70
CA LEU A 4 -7.28 -55.88 6.95
C LEU A 4 -6.82 -54.48 7.47
N ASP A 5 -6.50 -53.59 6.54
CA ASP A 5 -6.51 -52.11 6.55
C ASP A 5 -5.62 -51.26 7.48
N HIS A 6 -4.41 -51.01 6.93
CA HIS A 6 -3.63 -49.76 6.77
C HIS A 6 -4.20 -48.41 7.27
N ILE A 7 -3.50 -47.66 8.14
CA ILE A 7 -2.31 -46.77 7.94
C ILE A 7 -2.68 -45.47 7.17
N LEU A 8 -2.81 -44.30 7.83
CA LEU A 8 -1.81 -43.30 8.28
C LEU A 8 -1.12 -42.49 7.16
N SER A 9 -0.91 -41.18 7.45
CA SER A 9 0.03 -40.19 6.85
C SER A 9 -0.48 -39.30 5.70
N LEU A 10 -0.07 -38.03 5.50
CA LEU A 10 0.74 -37.00 6.20
C LEU A 10 0.63 -35.68 5.37
N ILE A 11 0.78 -34.52 6.03
CA ILE A 11 1.52 -33.31 5.57
C ILE A 11 0.91 -32.25 4.60
N MET A 12 1.17 -30.98 5.01
CA MET A 12 1.32 -29.70 4.28
C MET A 12 0.11 -28.91 3.75
N ILE A 13 -0.04 -27.70 4.29
CA ILE A 13 -0.78 -26.57 3.73
C ILE A 13 0.24 -25.63 3.05
N SER A 14 0.08 -25.38 1.75
CA SER A 14 0.82 -24.37 0.99
C SER A 14 0.00 -23.83 -0.20
N LEU A 15 -0.28 -22.53 -0.15
CA LEU A 15 -0.26 -21.50 -1.22
C LEU A 15 -1.19 -21.55 -2.47
N CYS A 16 -1.80 -20.37 -2.67
CA CYS A 16 -1.92 -19.56 -3.90
C CYS A 16 -3.05 -19.75 -4.94
N ASN A 17 -3.65 -18.57 -5.23
CA ASN A 17 -4.06 -17.98 -6.51
C ASN A 17 -5.41 -18.33 -7.15
N TRP A 18 -6.26 -17.29 -7.21
CA TRP A 18 -7.25 -17.09 -8.27
C TRP A 18 -6.69 -16.07 -9.28
N ASN A 19 -6.63 -16.46 -10.55
CA ASN A 19 -6.24 -15.61 -11.68
C ASN A 19 -7.49 -15.05 -12.38
N LEU A 20 -7.42 -13.77 -12.71
CA LEU A 20 -8.24 -13.05 -13.68
C LEU A 20 -8.07 -13.62 -15.09
N TYR A 21 -9.11 -13.51 -15.92
CA TYR A 21 -8.98 -13.36 -17.37
C TYR A 21 -9.72 -12.10 -17.84
N LEU A 22 -8.93 -11.21 -18.46
CA LEU A 22 -9.32 -10.05 -19.27
C LEU A 22 -9.83 -10.51 -20.65
N LEU A 23 -10.81 -9.80 -21.20
CA LEU A 23 -11.05 -9.73 -22.65
C LEU A 23 -11.35 -8.27 -23.04
N ASP A 24 -10.46 -7.70 -23.86
CA ASP A 24 -10.60 -6.43 -24.56
C ASP A 24 -11.61 -6.54 -25.71
N GLY A 25 -12.37 -5.47 -25.94
CA GLY A 25 -13.28 -5.32 -27.07
C GLY A 25 -13.45 -3.86 -27.47
N ILE A 26 -12.81 -3.50 -28.59
CA ILE A 26 -12.83 -2.21 -29.29
C ILE A 26 -14.26 -1.86 -29.76
N GLN A 27 -14.69 -0.60 -29.66
CA GLN A 27 -15.81 -0.10 -30.45
C GLN A 27 -15.63 1.35 -30.94
N TYR A 28 -15.61 1.50 -32.26
CA TYR A 28 -15.74 2.75 -33.02
C TYR A 28 -17.23 3.03 -33.30
N GLY A 29 -17.62 4.32 -33.30
CA GLY A 29 -18.52 4.89 -34.30
C GLY A 29 -20.05 4.87 -34.08
N SER A 30 -20.56 5.95 -33.46
CA SER A 30 -21.67 6.84 -33.91
C SER A 30 -22.98 6.29 -34.52
N ASN A 31 -24.13 6.55 -33.86
CA ASN A 31 -25.26 7.34 -34.43
C ASN A 31 -26.41 7.65 -33.42
N ILE A 32 -26.57 8.94 -33.09
CA ILE A 32 -27.77 9.83 -33.02
C ILE A 32 -29.16 9.30 -32.52
N TYR A 33 -29.54 9.72 -31.29
CA TYR A 33 -30.82 10.28 -30.71
C TYR A 33 -32.25 9.85 -31.19
N PRO A 34 -33.36 10.09 -30.42
CA PRO A 34 -33.68 9.77 -29.01
C PRO A 34 -35.15 9.24 -28.81
N GLN A 35 -35.52 8.75 -27.61
CA GLN A 35 -36.82 9.04 -26.92
C GLN A 35 -37.05 8.16 -25.66
N LYS A 36 -37.16 8.84 -24.51
CA LYS A 36 -38.11 8.70 -23.39
C LYS A 36 -38.69 7.32 -22.95
N LYS A 37 -38.70 7.21 -21.61
CA LYS A 37 -39.65 6.57 -20.65
C LYS A 37 -39.37 5.14 -20.21
N TYR A 38 -38.91 5.05 -18.96
CA TYR A 38 -39.03 3.91 -18.07
C TYR A 38 -40.50 3.48 -17.92
N LYS A 39 -40.76 2.19 -18.10
CA LYS A 39 -41.83 1.46 -17.43
C LYS A 39 -41.39 0.01 -17.20
N SER A 40 -41.56 -0.42 -15.96
CA SER A 40 -41.41 -1.78 -15.45
C SER A 40 -42.12 -2.81 -16.32
N LEU A 41 -41.49 -3.98 -16.52
CA LEU A 41 -42.23 -5.24 -16.54
C LEU A 41 -41.30 -6.42 -16.25
N GLU A 42 -41.78 -7.29 -15.37
CA GLU A 42 -41.49 -8.71 -15.36
C GLU A 42 -41.35 -9.26 -16.79
N ASN A 43 -40.18 -9.85 -17.08
CA ASN A 43 -39.93 -10.95 -18.02
C ASN A 43 -38.45 -10.94 -18.44
N PHE A 44 -37.56 -11.48 -17.60
CA PHE A 44 -36.28 -11.98 -18.10
C PHE A 44 -35.64 -13.03 -17.18
N ILE A 45 -36.37 -14.07 -16.75
CA ILE A 45 -35.75 -15.36 -16.42
C ILE A 45 -36.72 -16.48 -16.84
N ALA A 46 -36.78 -16.73 -18.14
CA ALA A 46 -37.32 -17.98 -18.69
C ALA A 46 -36.65 -18.26 -20.04
N SER A 47 -35.36 -18.59 -20.03
CA SER A 47 -34.70 -19.28 -21.15
C SER A 47 -33.26 -19.68 -20.82
N SER A 48 -33.07 -20.72 -20.00
CA SER A 48 -31.99 -21.71 -20.16
C SER A 48 -31.96 -22.62 -18.94
N LEU A 49 -32.40 -23.87 -19.11
CA LEU A 49 -31.84 -25.08 -18.48
C LEU A 49 -32.68 -26.28 -18.97
N THR A 50 -32.20 -26.89 -20.06
CA THR A 50 -32.63 -28.20 -20.52
C THR A 50 -31.54 -29.21 -20.20
N SER A 51 -31.84 -30.23 -19.40
CA SER A 51 -31.69 -31.67 -19.70
C SER A 51 -31.61 -32.53 -18.43
N GLU A 52 -32.65 -33.37 -18.29
CA GLU A 52 -32.73 -34.76 -17.82
C GLU A 52 -31.91 -35.24 -16.60
N SER A 53 -32.61 -35.61 -15.52
CA SER A 53 -32.90 -37.03 -15.17
C SER A 53 -33.51 -37.13 -13.76
N LEU A 54 -34.73 -37.70 -13.63
CA LEU A 54 -35.23 -38.38 -12.42
C LEU A 54 -36.58 -39.04 -12.71
N THR A 55 -36.61 -40.37 -12.65
CA THR A 55 -37.77 -41.25 -12.84
C THR A 55 -38.52 -41.47 -11.53
N LYS A 56 -39.84 -41.68 -11.63
CA LYS A 56 -40.78 -41.87 -10.52
C LYS A 56 -41.20 -43.34 -10.45
N GLN A 57 -41.07 -43.98 -9.27
CA GLN A 57 -41.71 -45.27 -8.99
C GLN A 57 -42.52 -45.23 -7.69
N ASN A 58 -43.57 -46.04 -7.67
CA ASN A 58 -44.80 -45.87 -6.90
C ASN A 58 -44.70 -45.92 -5.37
N ASN A 59 -45.56 -45.10 -4.74
CA ASN A 59 -46.04 -45.15 -3.36
C ASN A 59 -45.01 -44.99 -2.22
N SER A 60 -44.34 -43.83 -2.17
CA SER A 60 -43.98 -43.12 -0.91
C SER A 60 -43.29 -41.79 -1.25
N ASN A 61 -43.58 -40.72 -0.49
CA ASN A 61 -42.98 -39.40 -0.70
C ASN A 61 -41.59 -39.30 -0.03
N VAL A 62 -40.53 -39.79 -0.69
CA VAL A 62 -39.12 -39.50 -0.32
C VAL A 62 -38.26 -39.38 -1.59
N TYR A 63 -37.44 -38.32 -1.70
CA TYR A 63 -36.33 -38.19 -2.66
C TYR A 63 -34.99 -38.17 -1.86
N MET A 64 -33.94 -38.83 -2.37
CA MET A 64 -32.59 -38.92 -1.77
C MET A 64 -31.54 -38.25 -2.67
N LEU A 65 -30.50 -37.67 -2.07
CA LEU A 65 -29.28 -37.16 -2.72
C LEU A 65 -28.08 -37.66 -1.89
N ASN A 66 -27.17 -38.44 -2.50
CA ASN A 66 -25.92 -38.98 -1.91
C ASN A 66 -26.05 -39.61 -0.51
N GLU A 67 -26.86 -40.67 -0.40
CA GLU A 67 -26.88 -41.65 0.72
C GLU A 67 -26.70 -41.11 2.16
N GLN A 68 -27.38 -40.02 2.55
CA GLN A 68 -27.69 -39.74 3.97
C GLN A 68 -29.10 -39.17 4.17
N PRO A 69 -29.84 -39.57 5.24
CA PRO A 69 -31.23 -39.18 5.42
C PRO A 69 -31.39 -37.77 6.04
N LEU A 70 -32.18 -36.91 5.39
CA LEU A 70 -32.65 -35.64 5.92
C LEU A 70 -33.93 -35.86 6.77
N ASN A 71 -33.88 -35.49 8.06
CA ASN A 71 -35.05 -35.50 8.95
C ASN A 71 -36.06 -34.42 8.52
N VAL A 72 -37.21 -34.86 7.99
CA VAL A 72 -38.36 -34.00 7.69
C VAL A 72 -39.37 -34.10 8.84
N ILE A 73 -39.47 -33.03 9.63
CA ILE A 73 -40.54 -32.86 10.62
C ILE A 73 -41.81 -32.43 9.90
N ASN A 74 -42.82 -33.29 9.97
CA ASN A 74 -44.19 -33.09 9.49
C ASN A 74 -44.82 -31.82 10.10
N PHE A 75 -45.13 -30.82 9.26
CA PHE A 75 -46.18 -29.84 9.57
C PHE A 75 -47.43 -30.21 8.78
N ASN A 76 -48.46 -30.69 9.47
CA ASN A 76 -49.78 -30.86 8.90
C ASN A 76 -50.77 -29.90 9.54
N LYS A 77 -51.40 -29.10 8.67
CA LYS A 77 -52.74 -28.55 8.72
C LYS A 77 -53.16 -27.80 10.00
N TYR A 78 -53.11 -26.48 9.94
CA TYR A 78 -54.29 -25.58 10.06
C TYR A 78 -53.84 -24.16 9.64
N GLN A 79 -54.05 -23.82 8.37
CA GLN A 79 -54.00 -22.43 7.90
C GLN A 79 -55.37 -22.11 7.28
N LYS A 80 -56.10 -21.20 7.92
CA LYS A 80 -57.19 -20.45 7.28
C LYS A 80 -57.13 -19.01 7.78
N PHE A 81 -56.85 -18.14 6.82
CA PHE A 81 -56.97 -16.68 6.72
C PHE A 81 -57.46 -15.86 7.92
N SER A 82 -56.72 -14.78 8.21
CA SER A 82 -57.30 -13.47 8.51
C SER A 82 -56.32 -12.34 8.10
N TYR A 83 -56.40 -11.92 6.85
CA TYR A 83 -56.10 -10.53 6.47
C TYR A 83 -57.33 -9.72 6.85
N LEU A 84 -57.17 -8.67 7.68
CA LEU A 84 -58.08 -7.53 7.82
C LEU A 84 -57.41 -6.52 8.76
N ASN A 85 -56.68 -5.57 8.17
CA ASN A 85 -56.55 -4.18 8.60
C ASN A 85 -55.63 -3.46 7.61
N ASP A 86 -56.14 -3.24 6.42
CA ASP A 86 -55.75 -2.12 5.55
C ASP A 86 -56.99 -1.81 4.70
N MET A 87 -57.73 -0.78 5.08
CA MET A 87 -58.70 -0.13 4.20
C MET A 87 -58.37 1.36 4.16
N GLN A 88 -57.69 1.76 3.08
CA GLN A 88 -57.94 3.03 2.42
C GLN A 88 -59.22 2.88 1.58
N LEU A 89 -60.07 3.91 1.56
CA LEU A 89 -61.26 3.97 0.72
C LEU A 89 -60.84 4.02 -0.75
N GLU A 90 -61.23 3.03 -1.55
CA GLU A 90 -61.46 3.20 -2.98
C GLU A 90 -62.60 2.29 -3.48
N ASN A 91 -63.49 2.88 -4.27
CA ASN A 91 -64.74 2.31 -4.80
C ASN A 91 -64.49 1.11 -5.73
N THR A 92 -65.15 -0.02 -5.50
CA THR A 92 -65.66 -0.90 -6.59
C THR A 92 -66.72 -1.90 -6.10
N ASP A 93 -67.91 -1.78 -6.70
CA ASP A 93 -68.95 -2.76 -7.05
C ASP A 93 -69.13 -4.06 -6.22
N ASN A 94 -70.21 -4.10 -5.43
CA ASN A 94 -70.67 -5.25 -4.67
C ASN A 94 -71.67 -6.09 -5.47
N SER A 95 -71.22 -7.19 -6.07
CA SER A 95 -72.13 -8.31 -6.33
C SER A 95 -71.41 -9.66 -6.34
N LYS A 96 -71.89 -10.55 -5.46
CA LYS A 96 -71.54 -11.98 -5.26
C LYS A 96 -70.54 -12.29 -4.14
N HIS A 97 -71.02 -12.23 -2.89
CA HIS A 97 -70.48 -13.00 -1.76
C HIS A 97 -71.59 -13.91 -1.17
N PRO A 98 -71.31 -15.18 -0.80
CA PRO A 98 -72.33 -16.23 -0.58
C PRO A 98 -72.91 -16.29 0.85
N LEU A 99 -73.06 -15.13 1.52
CA LEU A 99 -73.65 -15.03 2.87
C LEU A 99 -74.86 -14.09 2.97
N LEU A 100 -75.27 -13.46 1.86
CA LEU A 100 -76.37 -12.49 1.81
C LEU A 100 -77.68 -13.05 1.21
N SER A 101 -77.81 -14.37 1.06
CA SER A 101 -79.01 -15.02 0.49
C SER A 101 -79.82 -15.85 1.49
N ASP A 102 -79.62 -15.66 2.80
CA ASP A 102 -80.41 -16.32 3.84
C ASP A 102 -81.56 -15.41 4.33
N PRO A 103 -82.85 -15.79 4.19
CA PRO A 103 -83.98 -14.92 4.53
C PRO A 103 -84.15 -14.64 6.04
N LEU A 104 -83.32 -15.23 6.91
CA LEU A 104 -83.35 -15.03 8.37
C LEU A 104 -82.17 -14.21 8.91
N PHE A 105 -81.30 -13.68 8.04
CA PHE A 105 -80.15 -12.90 8.47
C PHE A 105 -80.49 -11.40 8.57
N ASP A 106 -80.50 -10.85 9.77
CA ASP A 106 -80.66 -9.41 10.02
C ASP A 106 -79.29 -8.70 9.95
N PRO A 107 -79.04 -7.84 8.94
CA PRO A 107 -77.75 -7.16 8.78
C PRO A 107 -77.50 -6.08 9.85
N THR A 108 -78.50 -5.72 10.66
CA THR A 108 -78.36 -4.71 11.72
C THR A 108 -77.61 -5.21 12.96
N ILE A 109 -77.30 -6.51 13.05
CA ILE A 109 -76.47 -7.10 14.12
C ILE A 109 -74.96 -6.86 13.87
N LEU A 110 -74.54 -6.60 12.62
CA LEU A 110 -73.18 -6.17 12.30
C LEU A 110 -73.08 -4.64 12.37
N THR A 111 -73.34 -4.08 13.55
CA THR A 111 -72.85 -2.73 13.84
C THR A 111 -71.34 -2.79 14.01
N ASP A 112 -70.65 -1.81 13.43
CA ASP A 112 -69.18 -1.58 13.41
C ASP A 112 -68.52 -1.43 14.81
N THR A 113 -69.23 -1.83 15.87
CA THR A 113 -68.87 -1.71 17.27
C THR A 113 -68.76 -3.05 18.00
N ALA A 114 -69.16 -4.19 17.39
CA ALA A 114 -69.14 -5.50 18.05
C ALA A 114 -67.76 -6.23 18.07
N ALA A 115 -66.69 -5.62 17.53
CA ALA A 115 -65.34 -6.18 17.60
C ALA A 115 -64.22 -5.17 17.95
N ARG A 116 -64.56 -3.98 18.46
CA ARG A 116 -63.55 -3.16 19.17
C ARG A 116 -63.39 -3.73 20.57
N VAL A 117 -62.26 -4.37 20.87
CA VAL A 117 -61.91 -4.80 22.23
C VAL A 117 -61.78 -3.55 23.11
N ILE A 118 -62.86 -3.19 23.82
CA ILE A 118 -62.92 -1.99 24.67
C ILE A 118 -61.90 -2.15 25.81
N GLN A 119 -61.00 -1.20 25.94
CA GLN A 119 -60.03 -1.12 27.03
C GLN A 119 -60.69 -0.53 28.28
N SER A 120 -60.68 -1.25 29.40
CA SER A 120 -61.41 -0.90 30.62
C SER A 120 -60.68 0.16 31.43
N ASN A 121 -61.35 1.25 31.76
CA ASN A 121 -60.81 2.38 32.52
C ASN A 121 -60.69 2.07 34.01
N ARG A 122 -60.14 3.03 34.76
CA ARG A 122 -60.07 2.97 36.22
C ARG A 122 -61.49 2.96 36.80
N CYS A 123 -61.68 2.25 37.91
CA CYS A 123 -62.93 2.15 38.66
C CYS A 123 -63.62 3.51 38.79
N THR A 124 -64.89 3.55 38.38
CA THR A 124 -65.80 4.65 38.64
C THR A 124 -66.32 4.61 40.08
N THR A 125 -66.89 5.71 40.56
CA THR A 125 -67.54 5.79 41.87
C THR A 125 -68.74 4.86 41.97
N GLU A 126 -69.50 4.69 40.88
CA GLU A 126 -70.65 3.79 40.85
C GLU A 126 -70.25 2.32 40.95
N GLU A 127 -69.23 1.88 40.21
CA GLU A 127 -68.72 0.51 40.28
C GLU A 127 -68.24 0.15 41.69
N ARG A 128 -67.58 1.11 42.36
CA ARG A 128 -67.16 0.98 43.76
C ARG A 128 -68.34 0.79 44.71
N GLN A 129 -69.38 1.62 44.58
CA GLN A 129 -70.58 1.54 45.43
C GLN A 129 -71.38 0.26 45.19
N LYS A 130 -71.55 -0.14 43.92
CA LYS A 130 -72.28 -1.35 43.50
C LYS A 130 -71.47 -2.63 43.68
N ARG A 131 -70.24 -2.54 44.24
CA ARG A 131 -69.30 -3.65 44.42
C ARG A 131 -69.05 -4.45 43.13
N ILE A 132 -69.00 -3.76 42.00
CA ILE A 132 -68.71 -4.36 40.68
C ILE A 132 -67.19 -4.48 40.53
N GLN A 133 -66.70 -5.58 39.97
CA GLN A 133 -65.28 -5.74 39.67
C GLN A 133 -64.81 -4.67 38.68
N CYS A 134 -63.74 -3.96 39.02
CA CYS A 134 -63.18 -2.89 38.18
C CYS A 134 -61.68 -2.71 38.49
N PHE A 135 -60.94 -1.99 37.64
CA PHE A 135 -59.51 -1.74 37.88
C PHE A 135 -59.29 -0.59 38.86
N ASP A 136 -58.70 -0.86 40.03
CA ASP A 136 -58.32 0.20 40.97
C ASP A 136 -57.03 0.92 40.53
N VAL A 137 -56.07 0.15 40.02
CA VAL A 137 -54.81 0.62 39.46
C VAL A 137 -54.62 -0.03 38.10
N LEU A 138 -54.47 0.81 37.07
CA LEU A 138 -54.14 0.38 35.72
C LEU A 138 -52.61 0.31 35.56
N PRO A 139 -52.09 -0.59 34.70
CA PRO A 139 -50.72 -0.45 34.25
C PRO A 139 -50.54 0.90 33.52
N ALA A 140 -49.35 1.49 33.61
CA ALA A 140 -48.98 2.61 32.75
C ALA A 140 -49.16 2.24 31.27
N GLU A 141 -49.40 3.23 30.41
CA GLU A 141 -49.56 2.97 28.97
C GLU A 141 -48.29 2.38 28.34
N GLN A 142 -47.13 2.79 28.83
CA GLN A 142 -45.82 2.28 28.41
C GLN A 142 -44.85 2.24 29.58
N TYR A 143 -44.02 1.18 29.62
CA TYR A 143 -42.87 1.05 30.51
C TYR A 143 -41.60 1.03 29.65
N ALA A 144 -40.66 1.93 29.90
CA ALA A 144 -39.36 1.95 29.21
C ALA A 144 -38.26 1.57 30.20
N ILE A 145 -37.69 0.37 30.02
CA ILE A 145 -36.88 -0.27 31.05
C ILE A 145 -35.54 -0.72 30.45
N PRO A 146 -34.39 -0.37 31.08
CA PRO A 146 -33.10 -0.81 30.56
C PRO A 146 -32.93 -2.33 30.62
N LEU A 147 -32.19 -2.87 29.66
CA LEU A 147 -31.82 -4.29 29.62
C LEU A 147 -31.26 -4.75 30.99
N GLY A 148 -31.65 -5.94 31.43
CA GLY A 148 -31.24 -6.56 32.69
C GLY A 148 -31.91 -6.01 33.96
N HIS A 149 -32.74 -4.96 33.84
CA HIS A 149 -33.48 -4.42 35.00
C HIS A 149 -34.78 -5.19 35.24
N THR A 150 -35.48 -4.87 36.34
CA THR A 150 -36.78 -5.46 36.68
C THR A 150 -37.90 -4.48 36.40
N VAL A 151 -38.97 -4.94 35.75
CA VAL A 151 -40.20 -4.17 35.56
C VAL A 151 -41.34 -4.76 36.34
N ASN A 152 -42.15 -3.90 36.97
CA ASN A 152 -43.36 -4.26 37.69
C ASN A 152 -44.56 -3.57 37.03
N MET A 153 -45.27 -4.27 36.15
CA MET A 153 -46.45 -3.74 35.47
C MET A 153 -47.68 -3.90 36.36
N GLN A 154 -48.15 -2.79 36.92
CA GLN A 154 -49.21 -2.81 37.93
C GLN A 154 -50.55 -3.27 37.35
N CYS A 155 -51.28 -4.09 38.11
CA CYS A 155 -52.68 -4.38 37.84
C CYS A 155 -53.37 -4.72 39.16
N VAL A 156 -54.27 -3.86 39.61
CA VAL A 156 -55.01 -4.05 40.87
C VAL A 156 -56.50 -4.02 40.56
N VAL A 157 -57.23 -5.06 40.98
CA VAL A 157 -58.64 -5.26 40.70
C VAL A 157 -59.44 -5.12 41.99
N LEU A 158 -60.31 -4.12 42.06
CA LEU A 158 -61.22 -3.96 43.18
C LEU A 158 -62.45 -4.85 43.00
N ASN A 159 -63.02 -5.34 44.12
CA ASN A 159 -64.21 -6.19 44.13
C ASN A 159 -64.06 -7.39 43.16
N GLN A 160 -62.90 -8.04 43.16
CA GLN A 160 -62.59 -9.09 42.20
C GLN A 160 -63.46 -10.32 42.42
N HIS A 161 -64.22 -10.72 41.39
CA HIS A 161 -64.97 -11.98 41.35
C HIS A 161 -64.48 -12.91 40.23
N GLY A 162 -63.98 -12.34 39.13
CA GLY A 162 -63.35 -13.07 38.03
C GLY A 162 -61.91 -13.49 38.28
N LYS A 163 -61.41 -14.41 37.46
CA LYS A 163 -59.98 -14.79 37.45
C LYS A 163 -59.17 -13.77 36.68
N VAL A 164 -57.97 -13.46 37.17
CA VAL A 164 -57.04 -12.50 36.56
C VAL A 164 -55.91 -13.25 35.87
N GLN A 165 -55.61 -12.88 34.62
CA GLN A 165 -54.48 -13.39 33.87
C GLN A 165 -53.79 -12.26 33.11
N TRP A 166 -52.51 -12.45 32.83
CA TRP A 166 -51.77 -11.59 31.91
C TRP A 166 -51.63 -12.24 30.54
N ARG A 167 -51.73 -11.43 29.50
CA ARG A 167 -51.37 -11.79 28.13
C ARG A 167 -50.06 -11.09 27.79
N ALA A 168 -49.05 -11.85 27.38
CA ALA A 168 -47.81 -11.32 26.82
C ALA A 168 -47.87 -11.50 25.30
N LYS A 169 -47.95 -10.39 24.56
CA LYS A 169 -48.08 -10.36 23.10
C LYS A 169 -49.30 -11.19 22.64
N LYS A 170 -49.07 -12.34 22.03
CA LYS A 170 -50.11 -13.27 21.55
C LYS A 170 -50.33 -14.47 22.47
N ILE A 171 -49.62 -14.55 23.60
CA ILE A 171 -49.59 -15.71 24.49
C ILE A 171 -50.29 -15.36 25.81
N LEU A 172 -51.22 -16.22 26.23
CA LEU A 172 -51.81 -16.15 27.57
C LEU A 172 -50.86 -16.81 28.57
N LEU A 173 -50.46 -16.08 29.61
CA LEU A 173 -49.53 -16.57 30.64
C LEU A 173 -50.20 -17.51 31.65
N GLY A 174 -51.54 -17.62 31.61
CA GLY A 174 -52.33 -18.42 32.52
C GLY A 174 -52.64 -17.71 33.84
N TYR A 175 -53.24 -18.46 34.77
CA TYR A 175 -53.69 -17.98 36.08
C TYR A 175 -52.72 -18.29 37.21
N ASP A 176 -51.72 -19.13 36.95
CA ASP A 176 -50.69 -19.49 37.93
C ASP A 176 -49.73 -18.30 38.11
N ARG A 177 -49.56 -17.86 39.36
CA ARG A 177 -48.70 -16.71 39.69
C ARG A 177 -47.21 -16.98 39.45
N SER A 178 -46.79 -18.24 39.37
CA SER A 178 -45.42 -18.64 39.05
C SER A 178 -45.12 -18.66 37.55
N ILE A 179 -46.14 -18.59 36.70
CA ILE A 179 -46.06 -18.62 35.23
C ILE A 179 -45.11 -19.74 34.73
N PRO A 180 -45.53 -21.02 34.82
CA PRO A 180 -44.71 -22.15 34.39
C PRO A 180 -44.21 -22.00 32.95
N GLY A 181 -42.91 -22.25 32.73
CA GLY A 181 -42.25 -22.07 31.44
C GLY A 181 -41.61 -20.69 31.24
N TYR A 182 -41.88 -19.71 32.12
CA TYR A 182 -41.27 -18.38 32.08
C TYR A 182 -40.58 -18.05 33.41
N SER A 183 -39.35 -18.55 33.60
CA SER A 183 -38.63 -18.47 34.89
C SER A 183 -38.39 -17.05 35.43
N ARG A 184 -38.39 -16.03 34.56
CA ARG A 184 -38.20 -14.61 34.94
C ARG A 184 -39.51 -13.87 35.26
N PHE A 185 -40.65 -14.44 34.90
CA PHE A 185 -41.96 -13.81 34.96
C PHE A 185 -42.69 -14.29 36.22
N ARG A 186 -43.31 -13.38 36.95
CA ARG A 186 -44.10 -13.71 38.14
C ARG A 186 -45.23 -12.72 38.34
N ILE A 187 -46.38 -13.20 38.83
CA ILE A 187 -47.45 -12.32 39.33
C ILE A 187 -47.25 -12.11 40.82
N ILE A 188 -46.92 -10.87 41.21
CA ILE A 188 -46.66 -10.44 42.59
C ILE A 188 -47.82 -9.59 43.14
N GLY A 189 -47.88 -9.47 44.47
CA GLY A 189 -48.96 -8.78 45.20
C GLY A 189 -49.83 -9.72 46.03
N ASP A 190 -50.74 -9.15 46.81
CA ASP A 190 -51.72 -9.87 47.63
C ASP A 190 -53.03 -10.17 46.86
N VAL A 191 -53.36 -11.45 46.73
CA VAL A 191 -54.60 -11.93 46.08
C VAL A 191 -55.85 -11.42 46.81
N GLY A 192 -55.82 -11.35 48.15
CA GLY A 192 -56.95 -10.88 48.96
C GLY A 192 -57.27 -9.39 48.76
N ARG A 193 -56.29 -8.62 48.24
CA ARG A 193 -56.44 -7.21 47.88
C ARG A 193 -56.62 -6.99 46.38
N GLY A 194 -56.70 -8.07 45.59
CA GLY A 194 -56.83 -8.01 44.14
C GLY A 194 -55.57 -7.54 43.43
N GLU A 195 -54.38 -7.69 44.02
CA GLU A 195 -53.11 -7.28 43.42
C GLU A 195 -52.51 -8.39 42.55
N HIS A 196 -52.39 -8.09 41.26
CA HIS A 196 -51.90 -9.00 40.21
C HIS A 196 -50.87 -8.31 39.32
N THR A 197 -49.86 -7.69 39.95
CA THR A 197 -48.78 -7.00 39.24
C THR A 197 -47.87 -8.01 38.55
N LEU A 198 -47.65 -7.85 37.25
CA LEU A 198 -46.71 -8.69 36.50
C LEU A 198 -45.29 -8.16 36.72
N GLN A 199 -44.44 -8.96 37.35
CA GLN A 199 -43.02 -8.72 37.49
C GLN A 199 -42.25 -9.52 36.43
N ILE A 200 -41.33 -8.85 35.74
CA ILE A 200 -40.35 -9.48 34.86
C ILE A 200 -38.98 -9.07 35.37
N THR A 201 -38.22 -10.04 35.88
CA THR A 201 -36.82 -9.83 36.32
C THR A 201 -35.87 -10.00 35.14
N ASP A 202 -34.71 -9.35 35.19
CA ASP A 202 -33.67 -9.43 34.14
C ASP A 202 -34.26 -9.27 32.73
N VAL A 203 -34.85 -8.10 32.47
CA VAL A 203 -35.57 -7.81 31.21
C VAL A 203 -34.65 -7.99 30.01
N GLN A 204 -35.09 -8.78 29.03
CA GLN A 204 -34.36 -9.14 27.82
C GLN A 204 -34.95 -8.43 26.60
N ARG A 205 -34.17 -8.34 25.49
CA ARG A 205 -34.61 -7.70 24.23
C ARG A 205 -35.94 -8.26 23.72
N ASP A 206 -36.14 -9.57 23.85
CA ASP A 206 -37.33 -10.26 23.38
C ASP A 206 -38.55 -10.05 24.28
N ASP A 207 -38.42 -9.43 25.45
CA ASP A 207 -39.56 -9.12 26.30
C ASP A 207 -40.36 -7.92 25.78
N ALA A 208 -39.76 -7.09 24.93
CA ALA A 208 -40.40 -5.92 24.35
C ALA A 208 -41.69 -6.27 23.60
N GLY A 209 -42.76 -5.51 23.82
CA GLY A 209 -44.04 -5.69 23.14
C GLY A 209 -45.26 -5.36 23.98
N GLU A 210 -46.44 -5.69 23.43
CA GLU A 210 -47.74 -5.48 24.08
C GLU A 210 -47.96 -6.50 25.21
N TYR A 211 -48.43 -6.03 26.36
CA TYR A 211 -48.94 -6.83 27.46
C TYR A 211 -50.37 -6.40 27.79
N GLU A 212 -51.20 -7.30 28.31
CA GLU A 212 -52.57 -6.95 28.69
C GLU A 212 -53.00 -7.68 29.97
N CYS A 213 -53.46 -6.93 30.97
CA CYS A 213 -54.11 -7.50 32.15
C CYS A 213 -55.58 -7.78 31.82
N GLN A 214 -56.02 -9.02 32.03
CA GLN A 214 -57.37 -9.47 31.72
C GLN A 214 -58.07 -10.08 32.94
N VAL A 215 -59.34 -9.73 33.15
CA VAL A 215 -60.18 -10.27 34.23
C VAL A 215 -61.45 -10.87 33.63
N THR A 216 -61.73 -12.14 33.88
CA THR A 216 -62.89 -12.84 33.31
C THR A 216 -64.22 -12.24 33.80
N PRO A 217 -65.26 -12.15 32.95
CA PRO A 217 -66.59 -11.73 33.40
C PRO A 217 -67.22 -12.79 34.32
N VAL A 218 -68.10 -12.35 35.22
CA VAL A 218 -68.95 -13.25 36.03
C VAL A 218 -70.41 -12.86 35.79
N PRO A 219 -71.10 -13.52 34.82
CA PRO A 219 -72.43 -13.12 34.38
C PRO A 219 -73.49 -13.13 35.47
N VAL A 220 -73.37 -14.05 36.43
CA VAL A 220 -74.35 -14.25 37.53
C VAL A 220 -74.56 -12.99 38.37
N ASN A 221 -73.53 -12.16 38.53
CA ASN A 221 -73.56 -10.93 39.33
C ASN A 221 -73.28 -9.67 38.50
N ASN A 222 -73.45 -9.75 37.17
CA ASN A 222 -73.23 -8.64 36.23
C ASN A 222 -71.81 -8.03 36.30
N HIS A 223 -70.80 -8.85 36.60
CA HIS A 223 -69.41 -8.39 36.63
C HIS A 223 -68.80 -8.40 35.22
N PRO A 224 -68.29 -7.24 34.72
CA PRO A 224 -67.84 -7.11 33.34
C PRO A 224 -66.48 -7.77 33.09
N LEU A 225 -66.20 -8.10 31.83
CA LEU A 225 -64.84 -8.41 31.38
C LEU A 225 -63.99 -7.16 31.52
N LEU A 226 -62.83 -7.27 32.17
CA LEU A 226 -61.87 -6.16 32.25
C LEU A 226 -60.64 -6.47 31.40
N ARG A 227 -60.17 -5.51 30.61
CA ARG A 227 -58.93 -5.60 29.83
C ARG A 227 -58.20 -4.28 29.78
N ARG A 228 -56.90 -4.28 30.10
CA ARG A 228 -56.05 -3.10 29.93
C ARG A 228 -54.69 -3.47 29.37
N LYS A 229 -54.38 -2.92 28.20
CA LYS A 229 -53.10 -3.02 27.50
C LYS A 229 -52.06 -2.06 28.07
N THR A 230 -50.81 -2.47 27.93
CA THR A 230 -49.60 -1.70 28.19
C THR A 230 -48.51 -2.15 27.21
N TYR A 231 -47.49 -1.33 27.01
CA TYR A 231 -46.35 -1.66 26.17
C TYR A 231 -45.05 -1.67 26.97
N LEU A 232 -44.25 -2.73 26.84
CA LEU A 232 -42.89 -2.76 27.36
C LEU A 232 -41.92 -2.40 26.24
N GLU A 233 -41.21 -1.29 26.42
CA GLU A 233 -40.04 -0.93 25.63
C GLU A 233 -38.77 -1.30 26.40
N VAL A 234 -37.86 -1.98 25.73
CA VAL A 234 -36.57 -2.37 26.31
C VAL A 234 -35.51 -1.41 25.79
N LEU A 235 -34.96 -0.63 26.72
CA LEU A 235 -33.95 0.38 26.43
C LEU A 235 -32.56 -0.27 26.38
N ILE A 236 -31.83 -0.01 25.31
CA ILE A 236 -30.51 -0.59 25.05
C ILE A 236 -29.53 0.56 24.89
N LYS A 237 -28.45 0.57 25.68
CA LYS A 237 -27.37 1.55 25.51
C LYS A 237 -26.67 1.33 24.16
N PRO A 238 -26.25 2.39 23.45
CA PRO A 238 -25.43 2.24 22.26
C PRO A 238 -24.01 1.76 22.63
N GLU A 239 -23.26 1.36 21.62
CA GLU A 239 -21.82 1.09 21.75
C GLU A 239 -21.02 2.36 22.08
N GLU A 240 -19.82 2.21 22.61
CA GLU A 240 -18.94 3.35 22.86
C GLU A 240 -18.57 4.02 21.54
N PRO A 241 -18.69 5.37 21.45
CA PRO A 241 -18.50 6.06 20.19
C PRO A 241 -17.04 5.99 19.73
N GLN A 242 -16.86 6.01 18.42
CA GLN A 242 -15.54 6.11 17.78
C GLN A 242 -15.53 7.26 16.78
N ILE A 243 -14.45 8.04 16.77
CA ILE A 243 -14.24 9.09 15.76
C ILE A 243 -13.33 8.54 14.66
N LEU A 244 -13.83 8.61 13.44
CA LEU A 244 -13.17 8.21 12.21
C LEU A 244 -12.84 9.46 11.37
N TYR A 245 -11.68 9.45 10.73
CA TYR A 245 -11.28 10.43 9.72
C TYR A 245 -11.00 9.69 8.42
N GLN A 246 -11.65 10.11 7.33
CA GLN A 246 -11.60 9.40 6.04
C GLN A 246 -11.91 7.90 6.15
N ASN A 247 -12.90 7.54 6.99
CA ASN A 247 -13.31 6.17 7.29
C ASN A 247 -12.25 5.29 7.99
N VAL A 248 -11.20 5.89 8.55
CA VAL A 248 -10.16 5.18 9.31
C VAL A 248 -10.17 5.67 10.76
N GLN A 249 -9.97 4.74 11.70
CA GLN A 249 -9.84 5.07 13.11
C GLN A 249 -8.51 5.80 13.37
N LEU A 250 -8.56 6.89 14.13
CA LEU A 250 -7.39 7.69 14.46
C LEU A 250 -6.49 6.96 15.49
N PRO A 251 -5.23 6.62 15.14
CA PRO A 251 -4.27 6.06 16.09
C PRO A 251 -3.98 7.09 17.18
N ASP A 252 -3.79 6.62 18.40
CA ASP A 252 -3.51 7.44 19.60
C ASP A 252 -4.53 8.58 19.87
N ARG A 253 -5.71 8.54 19.24
CA ARG A 253 -6.73 9.60 19.31
C ARG A 253 -6.19 10.98 18.89
N LYS A 254 -5.27 11.02 17.91
CA LYS A 254 -4.70 12.26 17.38
C LYS A 254 -5.14 12.52 15.93
N LEU A 255 -5.61 13.73 15.68
CA LEU A 255 -5.90 14.22 14.33
C LEU A 255 -4.79 15.15 13.89
N ILE A 256 -3.96 14.68 12.94
CA ILE A 256 -2.87 15.48 12.38
C ILE A 256 -3.43 16.31 11.22
N ILE A 257 -3.18 17.62 11.27
CA ILE A 257 -3.61 18.57 10.25
C ILE A 257 -2.38 19.26 9.66
N SER A 258 -2.19 19.17 8.34
CA SER A 258 -1.13 19.88 7.64
C SER A 258 -1.41 21.39 7.56
N GLN A 259 -0.39 22.24 7.67
CA GLN A 259 -0.47 23.66 7.35
C GLN A 259 0.77 24.11 6.56
N PRO A 260 0.63 24.69 5.36
CA PRO A 260 -0.62 24.94 4.65
C PRO A 260 -1.24 23.64 4.15
N ASP A 261 -2.57 23.58 4.12
CA ASP A 261 -3.32 22.45 3.59
C ASP A 261 -4.02 22.85 2.28
N PRO A 262 -3.92 22.07 1.20
CA PRO A 262 -4.73 22.31 0.01
C PRO A 262 -6.23 22.11 0.26
N ILE A 263 -6.61 21.28 1.24
CA ILE A 263 -8.01 20.98 1.58
C ILE A 263 -8.47 21.87 2.72
N LEU A 264 -9.44 22.76 2.46
CA LEU A 264 -9.92 23.72 3.44
C LEU A 264 -10.78 23.12 4.57
N ARG A 265 -11.49 22.01 4.30
CA ARG A 265 -12.43 21.37 5.23
C ARG A 265 -12.04 19.94 5.55
N ILE A 266 -12.22 19.53 6.81
CA ILE A 266 -12.21 18.12 7.20
C ILE A 266 -13.64 17.61 7.39
N SER A 267 -13.80 16.29 7.30
CA SER A 267 -15.03 15.58 7.67
C SER A 267 -14.67 14.46 8.64
N LEU A 268 -15.23 14.53 9.85
CA LEU A 268 -15.10 13.51 10.88
C LEU A 268 -16.41 12.76 11.02
N ILE A 269 -16.35 11.45 11.23
CA ILE A 269 -17.53 10.62 11.47
C ILE A 269 -17.45 10.10 12.89
N CYS A 270 -18.50 10.29 13.68
CA CYS A 270 -18.70 9.62 14.95
C CYS A 270 -19.68 8.47 14.75
N SER A 271 -19.24 7.25 15.01
CA SER A 271 -20.06 6.04 14.90
C SER A 271 -20.38 5.49 16.29
N ALA A 272 -21.66 5.23 16.55
CA ALA A 272 -22.14 4.52 17.73
C ALA A 272 -23.41 3.74 17.36
N SER A 273 -23.34 2.41 17.36
CA SER A 273 -24.41 1.54 16.87
C SER A 273 -25.18 0.84 18.01
N GLY A 274 -26.27 0.14 17.67
CA GLY A 274 -26.91 -0.84 18.56
C GLY A 274 -27.80 -0.30 19.69
N GLY A 275 -27.93 1.02 19.82
CA GLY A 275 -28.79 1.68 20.81
C GLY A 275 -30.29 1.59 20.50
N ARG A 276 -31.13 1.44 21.54
CA ARG A 276 -32.59 1.58 21.46
C ARG A 276 -33.11 2.49 22.59
N PRO A 277 -33.72 3.65 22.29
CA PRO A 277 -33.86 4.27 20.97
C PRO A 277 -32.50 4.64 20.35
N SER A 278 -32.50 5.00 19.06
CA SER A 278 -31.28 5.38 18.33
C SER A 278 -30.49 6.49 19.05
N PRO A 279 -29.16 6.48 18.95
CA PRO A 279 -28.31 7.42 19.66
C PRO A 279 -28.51 8.88 19.21
N ASN A 280 -28.38 9.80 20.16
CA ASN A 280 -28.29 11.23 19.93
C ASN A 280 -26.83 11.66 20.00
N PHE A 281 -26.35 12.35 18.96
CA PHE A 281 -24.97 12.79 18.83
C PHE A 281 -24.82 14.28 19.13
N LYS A 282 -23.75 14.61 19.84
CA LYS A 282 -23.30 15.97 20.10
C LYS A 282 -21.80 16.07 19.84
N TRP A 283 -21.41 17.13 19.16
CA TRP A 283 -20.00 17.46 18.97
C TRP A 283 -19.60 18.61 19.88
N LEU A 284 -18.43 18.53 20.50
CA LEU A 284 -17.86 19.58 21.32
C LEU A 284 -16.44 19.89 20.85
N LEU A 285 -16.05 21.16 20.90
CA LEU A 285 -14.66 21.62 20.74
C LEU A 285 -14.26 22.34 22.02
N ASN A 286 -13.16 21.93 22.65
CA ASN A 286 -12.65 22.52 23.89
C ASN A 286 -13.77 22.69 24.94
N HIS A 287 -14.55 21.63 25.16
CA HIS A 287 -15.70 21.57 26.09
C HIS A 287 -16.94 22.41 25.70
N HIS A 288 -16.95 23.06 24.54
CA HIS A 288 -18.09 23.85 24.05
C HIS A 288 -18.84 23.11 22.96
N GLU A 289 -20.17 22.99 23.09
CA GLU A 289 -21.03 22.32 22.11
C GLU A 289 -21.02 23.06 20.76
N ILE A 290 -20.70 22.34 19.69
CA ILE A 290 -20.66 22.82 18.31
C ILE A 290 -22.10 22.84 17.76
N PRO A 291 -22.68 24.00 17.43
CA PRO A 291 -24.02 24.07 16.86
C PRO A 291 -24.03 23.66 15.38
N ASN A 292 -25.15 23.13 14.90
CA ASN A 292 -25.36 22.94 13.46
C ASN A 292 -25.81 24.27 12.82
N LEU A 293 -25.02 24.82 11.90
CA LEU A 293 -25.29 26.12 11.26
C LEU A 293 -26.15 26.03 10.00
N GLU A 294 -26.63 24.85 9.60
CA GLU A 294 -27.68 24.72 8.57
C GLU A 294 -29.04 25.20 9.09
N MET A 295 -29.16 26.51 9.36
CA MET A 295 -30.44 27.16 9.59
C MET A 295 -31.06 27.51 8.22
N LYS A 296 -32.11 26.81 7.81
CA LYS A 296 -33.08 27.37 6.85
C LYS A 296 -33.91 28.42 7.60
N PRO A 297 -33.75 29.73 7.38
CA PRO A 297 -34.56 30.72 8.06
C PRO A 297 -35.97 30.66 7.47
N LYS A 298 -36.96 30.22 8.27
CA LYS A 298 -38.38 30.30 7.91
C LYS A 298 -39.13 31.43 8.64
N THR A 299 -38.45 32.32 9.35
CA THR A 299 -39.13 33.43 10.05
C THR A 299 -38.14 34.57 10.39
N ALA A 300 -38.66 35.79 10.53
CA ALA A 300 -37.90 36.94 10.99
C ALA A 300 -37.38 36.71 12.43
N MET A 301 -36.07 36.83 12.62
CA MET A 301 -35.38 36.59 13.89
C MET A 301 -35.65 37.71 14.90
N THR A 302 -35.87 37.33 16.16
CA THR A 302 -36.02 38.26 17.28
C THR A 302 -34.67 38.90 17.69
N PRO A 303 -34.66 40.05 18.38
CA PRO A 303 -33.42 40.71 18.82
C PRO A 303 -32.49 39.84 19.69
N ASN A 304 -33.06 38.94 20.51
CA ASN A 304 -32.30 37.97 21.32
C ASN A 304 -31.69 36.85 20.47
N GLU A 305 -32.38 36.42 19.40
CA GLU A 305 -31.83 35.45 18.45
C GLU A 305 -30.69 36.05 17.63
N ILE A 306 -30.78 37.33 17.29
CA ILE A 306 -29.70 38.07 16.62
C ILE A 306 -28.46 38.18 17.52
N THR A 307 -28.63 38.50 18.81
CA THR A 307 -27.48 38.55 19.75
C THR A 307 -26.86 37.17 19.96
N LYS A 308 -27.69 36.11 20.06
CA LYS A 308 -27.22 34.72 20.15
C LYS A 308 -26.49 34.30 18.87
N MET A 309 -27.03 34.60 17.69
CA MET A 309 -26.38 34.37 16.40
C MET A 309 -25.05 35.11 16.26
N ASN A 310 -24.97 36.38 16.68
CA ASN A 310 -23.73 37.16 16.65
C ASN A 310 -22.66 36.56 17.59
N ASN A 311 -23.04 36.10 18.78
CA ASN A 311 -22.13 35.39 19.68
C ASN A 311 -21.69 34.02 19.10
N LEU A 312 -22.59 33.30 18.44
CA LEU A 312 -22.26 32.03 17.78
C LEU A 312 -21.34 32.24 16.56
N LEU A 313 -21.57 33.26 15.74
CA LEU A 313 -20.70 33.64 14.63
C LEU A 313 -19.33 34.13 15.12
N LYS A 314 -19.27 34.75 16.31
CA LYS A 314 -18.00 35.16 16.94
C LYS A 314 -17.16 33.97 17.40
N VAL A 315 -17.80 32.91 17.91
CA VAL A 315 -17.11 31.72 18.45
C VAL A 315 -16.83 30.69 17.34
N TRP A 316 -17.80 30.42 16.47
CA TRP A 316 -17.77 29.34 15.47
C TRP A 316 -17.58 29.82 14.04
N GLY A 317 -17.50 31.13 13.81
CA GLY A 317 -17.38 31.70 12.46
C GLY A 317 -16.10 31.32 11.73
N LYS A 318 -15.04 30.90 12.43
CA LYS A 318 -13.84 30.34 11.78
C LYS A 318 -14.00 28.88 11.36
N LEU A 319 -14.87 28.13 12.03
CA LEU A 319 -15.06 26.68 11.85
C LEU A 319 -16.16 26.34 10.84
N HIS A 320 -17.20 27.17 10.71
CA HIS A 320 -18.38 26.92 9.85
C HIS A 320 -18.86 25.45 9.89
N PRO A 321 -19.28 24.93 11.06
CA PRO A 321 -19.67 23.53 11.23
C PRO A 321 -20.92 23.16 10.43
N LEU A 322 -20.87 22.02 9.76
CA LEU A 322 -21.99 21.32 9.16
C LEU A 322 -22.11 19.95 9.83
N ILE A 323 -23.25 19.67 10.46
CA ILE A 323 -23.49 18.41 11.15
C ILE A 323 -24.64 17.69 10.45
N SER A 324 -24.43 16.45 10.06
CA SER A 324 -25.48 15.56 9.58
C SER A 324 -25.50 14.26 10.39
N ILE A 325 -26.66 13.64 10.47
CA ILE A 325 -26.85 12.30 11.02
C ILE A 325 -27.36 11.44 9.87
N ASP A 326 -26.86 10.23 9.76
CA ASP A 326 -27.28 9.27 8.73
C ASP A 326 -28.74 8.82 8.90
N GLU A 327 -29.30 8.19 7.88
CA GLU A 327 -30.71 7.73 7.91
C GLU A 327 -30.95 6.66 8.99
N ASN A 328 -29.93 5.86 9.31
CA ASN A 328 -30.01 4.80 10.32
C ASN A 328 -29.90 5.35 11.74
N GLY A 329 -29.42 6.59 11.91
CA GLY A 329 -29.24 7.23 13.21
C GLY A 329 -28.09 6.65 14.03
N GLU A 330 -27.11 6.01 13.39
CA GLU A 330 -25.94 5.39 14.05
C GLU A 330 -24.66 6.20 13.83
N HIS A 331 -24.63 7.08 12.84
CA HIS A 331 -23.45 7.83 12.45
C HIS A 331 -23.75 9.34 12.39
N SER A 332 -22.90 10.16 12.99
CA SER A 332 -22.91 11.62 12.85
C SER A 332 -21.66 12.11 12.13
N SER A 333 -21.84 12.91 11.08
CA SER A 333 -20.73 13.54 10.36
C SER A 333 -20.59 15.01 10.76
N LEU A 334 -19.38 15.44 11.08
CA LEU A 334 -19.00 16.83 11.36
C LEU A 334 -18.04 17.32 10.27
N SER A 335 -18.46 18.32 9.48
CA SER A 335 -17.59 19.03 8.55
C SER A 335 -17.26 20.44 9.03
N ILE A 336 -15.97 20.73 9.20
CA ILE A 336 -15.45 22.01 9.72
C ILE A 336 -14.26 22.51 8.88
N LEU A 337 -14.05 23.82 8.87
CA LEU A 337 -12.89 24.46 8.26
C LEU A 337 -11.65 24.30 9.15
N LYS A 338 -10.53 23.86 8.56
CA LYS A 338 -9.25 23.69 9.27
C LYS A 338 -8.70 25.00 9.82
N ALA A 339 -8.99 26.13 9.18
CA ALA A 339 -8.54 27.45 9.61
C ALA A 339 -9.10 27.89 10.98
N GLY A 340 -10.15 27.22 11.46
CA GLY A 340 -10.74 27.47 12.78
C GLY A 340 -10.25 26.54 13.87
N LEU A 341 -9.33 25.61 13.58
CA LEU A 341 -8.72 24.71 14.54
C LEU A 341 -7.34 25.22 14.96
N GLU A 342 -7.03 25.05 16.24
CA GLU A 342 -5.75 25.38 16.86
C GLU A 342 -5.05 24.12 17.35
N ASP A 343 -3.74 24.24 17.57
CA ASP A 343 -2.92 23.13 18.04
C ASP A 343 -3.28 22.78 19.49
N GLY A 344 -3.54 21.51 19.76
CA GLY A 344 -4.00 21.03 21.07
C GLY A 344 -5.51 21.11 21.29
N ASP A 345 -6.29 21.56 20.29
CA ASP A 345 -7.76 21.56 20.37
C ASP A 345 -8.29 20.14 20.66
N GLU A 346 -9.24 20.03 21.58
CA GLU A 346 -9.91 18.79 21.91
C GLU A 346 -11.29 18.72 21.25
N LEU A 347 -11.44 17.81 20.30
CA LEU A 347 -12.72 17.50 19.66
C LEU A 347 -13.35 16.27 20.33
N VAL A 348 -14.58 16.42 20.81
CA VAL A 348 -15.31 15.37 21.52
C VAL A 348 -16.58 15.02 20.76
N CYS A 349 -16.78 13.73 20.50
CA CYS A 349 -18.10 13.20 20.18
C CYS A 349 -18.74 12.65 21.44
N SER A 350 -19.91 13.16 21.78
CA SER A 350 -20.72 12.74 22.91
C SER A 350 -22.01 12.10 22.40
N VAL A 351 -22.28 10.88 22.83
CA VAL A 351 -23.43 10.08 22.44
C VAL A 351 -24.28 9.72 23.65
N SER A 352 -25.60 9.85 23.53
CA SER A 352 -26.53 9.43 24.59
C SER A 352 -27.84 8.91 24.01
N ASN A 353 -28.57 8.11 24.78
CA ASN A 353 -29.96 7.76 24.47
C ASN A 353 -30.77 7.59 25.77
N ALA A 354 -32.06 7.25 25.66
CA ALA A 354 -32.90 7.09 26.84
C ALA A 354 -32.36 6.05 27.83
N ALA A 355 -31.68 4.99 27.36
CA ALA A 355 -31.06 3.98 28.22
C ALA A 355 -29.91 4.54 29.07
N THR A 356 -29.02 5.36 28.46
CA THR A 356 -27.88 5.94 29.17
C THR A 356 -28.31 7.03 30.15
N GLN A 357 -29.34 7.81 29.82
CA GLN A 357 -29.83 8.91 30.66
C GLN A 357 -30.45 8.47 31.99
N ILE A 358 -30.90 7.20 32.08
CA ILE A 358 -31.45 6.62 33.32
C ILE A 358 -30.35 6.38 34.38
N ASN A 359 -29.08 6.40 33.98
CA ASN A 359 -27.98 6.18 34.92
C ASN A 359 -27.95 7.24 36.03
N HIS A 360 -27.76 6.80 37.28
CA HIS A 360 -27.66 7.68 38.43
C HIS A 360 -26.39 8.55 38.40
N ASP A 361 -25.31 8.04 37.80
CA ASP A 361 -24.05 8.76 37.64
C ASP A 361 -24.10 9.69 36.42
N PRO A 362 -24.07 11.02 36.60
CA PRO A 362 -24.11 11.97 35.49
C PRO A 362 -22.97 11.80 34.48
N SER A 363 -21.81 11.32 34.92
CA SER A 363 -20.65 11.09 34.05
C SER A 363 -20.83 9.93 33.07
N LYS A 364 -21.76 9.00 33.38
CA LYS A 364 -22.06 7.81 32.57
C LYS A 364 -23.31 7.97 31.71
N ARG A 365 -23.97 9.14 31.76
CA ARG A 365 -25.16 9.42 30.94
C ARG A 365 -24.83 9.70 29.48
N ASN A 366 -23.63 10.21 29.24
CA ASN A 366 -23.09 10.50 27.92
C ASN A 366 -21.84 9.64 27.73
N LEU A 367 -21.85 8.79 26.69
CA LEU A 367 -20.66 8.09 26.25
C LEU A 367 -19.87 9.05 25.38
N SER A 368 -18.62 9.34 25.70
CA SER A 368 -17.82 10.29 24.95
C SER A 368 -16.48 9.71 24.52
N VAL A 369 -16.03 10.16 23.36
CA VAL A 369 -14.68 9.92 22.84
C VAL A 369 -14.12 11.26 22.43
N SER A 370 -12.88 11.54 22.82
CA SER A 370 -12.17 12.75 22.43
C SER A 370 -10.95 12.43 21.58
N ILE A 371 -10.61 13.38 20.71
CA ILE A 371 -9.39 13.39 19.91
C ILE A 371 -8.71 14.75 20.07
N ILE A 372 -7.39 14.76 19.98
CA ILE A 372 -6.57 15.97 20.06
C ILE A 372 -6.11 16.35 18.67
N VAL A 373 -6.27 17.62 18.31
CA VAL A 373 -5.77 18.19 17.06
C VAL A 373 -4.28 18.51 17.21
N ASP A 374 -3.46 18.02 16.28
CA ASP A 374 -2.03 18.30 16.22
C ASP A 374 -1.72 18.96 14.87
N ILE A 375 -1.33 20.23 14.90
CA ILE A 375 -1.09 21.02 13.69
C ILE A 375 0.37 20.85 13.29
N HIS A 376 0.55 20.21 12.13
CA HIS A 376 1.84 19.92 11.57
C HIS A 376 2.17 20.89 10.41
N THR A 377 3.37 21.45 10.41
CA THR A 377 3.88 22.35 9.37
C THR A 377 5.10 21.71 8.72
N PRO A 378 5.13 21.48 7.39
CA PRO A 378 6.31 20.94 6.74
C PRO A 378 7.48 21.94 6.75
N PRO A 379 8.74 21.45 6.68
CA PRO A 379 9.89 22.31 6.46
C PRO A 379 9.77 23.08 5.14
N GLY A 380 10.34 24.29 5.11
CA GLY A 380 10.39 25.08 3.88
C GLY A 380 11.34 24.49 2.83
N PRO A 381 11.38 25.05 1.61
CA PRO A 381 12.25 24.56 0.55
C PRO A 381 13.74 24.60 0.97
N PRO A 382 14.51 23.53 0.71
CA PRO A 382 15.92 23.48 1.06
C PRO A 382 16.76 24.37 0.13
N LYS A 383 17.85 24.89 0.68
CA LYS A 383 18.87 25.67 -0.04
C LYS A 383 20.26 25.20 0.35
N ILE A 384 21.07 24.81 -0.64
CA ILE A 384 22.49 24.54 -0.43
C ILE A 384 23.23 25.87 -0.44
N ILE A 385 23.89 26.20 0.67
CA ILE A 385 24.63 27.46 0.87
C ILE A 385 26.14 27.28 0.74
N THR A 386 26.63 26.05 0.80
CA THR A 386 28.05 25.70 0.62
C THR A 386 28.13 24.33 -0.05
N PRO A 387 29.03 24.11 -1.02
CA PRO A 387 29.86 25.11 -1.70
C PRO A 387 29.04 26.10 -2.53
N GLU A 388 29.63 27.26 -2.85
CA GLU A 388 29.09 28.12 -3.91
C GLU A 388 29.09 27.35 -5.24
N SER A 389 28.11 27.61 -6.12
CA SER A 389 28.01 26.90 -7.40
C SER A 389 29.32 26.95 -8.18
N ASN A 390 29.70 25.85 -8.84
CA ASN A 390 30.90 25.68 -9.68
C ASN A 390 32.23 25.45 -8.93
N HIS A 391 32.21 25.08 -7.65
CA HIS A 391 33.43 24.61 -7.00
C HIS A 391 33.92 23.30 -7.65
N VAL A 392 35.22 23.24 -7.97
CA VAL A 392 35.87 22.08 -8.57
C VAL A 392 36.89 21.52 -7.60
N TYR A 393 36.63 20.30 -7.12
CA TYR A 393 37.46 19.58 -6.16
C TYR A 393 38.61 18.84 -6.84
N LEU A 394 39.70 18.60 -6.15
CA LEU A 394 40.72 17.62 -6.51
C LEU A 394 40.34 16.22 -5.98
N ASP A 395 40.72 15.16 -6.69
CA ASP A 395 40.55 13.79 -6.21
C ASP A 395 41.26 13.60 -4.85
N GLY A 396 40.50 13.17 -3.84
CA GLY A 396 40.95 13.02 -2.45
C GLY A 396 40.74 14.25 -1.55
N GLU A 397 40.23 15.37 -2.06
CA GLU A 397 39.94 16.58 -1.28
C GLU A 397 38.73 16.40 -0.33
N GLU A 398 38.66 17.18 0.73
CA GLU A 398 37.49 17.21 1.62
C GLU A 398 36.35 18.02 0.97
N LEU A 399 35.19 17.37 0.81
CA LEU A 399 33.96 18.05 0.43
C LEU A 399 33.18 18.42 1.69
N ARG A 400 32.97 19.72 1.89
CA ARG A 400 32.05 20.25 2.91
C ARG A 400 30.85 20.91 2.24
N ALA A 401 29.66 20.36 2.47
CA ALA A 401 28.41 20.92 1.96
C ALA A 401 27.45 21.28 3.11
N VAL A 402 26.76 22.41 2.99
CA VAL A 402 25.79 22.87 4.00
C VAL A 402 24.49 23.16 3.32
N CYS A 403 23.43 22.54 3.81
CA CYS A 403 22.07 22.77 3.37
C CYS A 403 21.24 23.31 4.52
N VAL A 404 20.39 24.27 4.21
CA VAL A 404 19.47 24.89 5.17
C VAL A 404 18.03 24.83 4.67
N SER A 405 17.08 24.68 5.59
CA SER A 405 15.65 24.74 5.29
C SER A 405 14.95 25.61 6.33
N SER A 406 14.12 26.54 5.87
CA SER A 406 13.40 27.53 6.69
C SER A 406 11.96 27.68 6.19
N PRO A 407 10.93 27.54 7.05
CA PRO A 407 10.99 27.17 8.48
C PRO A 407 11.43 25.70 8.68
N PRO A 408 11.78 25.27 9.91
CA PRO A 408 12.27 23.92 10.17
C PRO A 408 11.17 22.84 10.21
N GLY A 409 9.91 23.26 10.10
CA GLY A 409 8.74 22.41 10.31
C GLY A 409 8.36 22.23 11.78
N LYS A 410 7.13 21.77 11.99
CA LYS A 410 6.54 21.39 13.28
C LYS A 410 5.77 20.06 13.08
N PRO A 411 6.09 18.96 13.76
CA PRO A 411 7.33 18.74 14.51
C PRO A 411 8.56 18.96 13.63
N LEU A 412 9.76 18.98 14.22
CA LEU A 412 10.97 19.21 13.43
C LEU A 412 11.06 18.18 12.30
N GLY A 413 11.15 18.68 11.07
CA GLY A 413 11.29 17.81 9.91
C GLY A 413 12.74 17.32 9.72
N GLY A 414 12.91 16.55 8.66
CA GLY A 414 14.20 16.06 8.22
C GLY A 414 14.77 16.89 7.08
N LEU A 415 16.10 16.88 7.00
CA LEU A 415 16.88 17.43 5.89
C LEU A 415 17.96 16.41 5.57
N PHE A 416 18.02 15.91 4.34
CA PHE A 416 18.80 14.73 3.95
C PHE A 416 19.68 15.01 2.73
N TRP A 417 20.75 14.24 2.60
CA TRP A 417 21.66 14.29 1.45
C TRP A 417 21.57 13.00 0.62
N ARG A 418 21.53 13.16 -0.70
CA ARG A 418 21.48 12.06 -1.66
C ARG A 418 22.33 12.36 -2.88
N TRP A 419 22.99 11.35 -3.42
CA TRP A 419 23.72 11.44 -4.68
C TRP A 419 22.85 10.92 -5.82
N LEU A 420 22.85 11.65 -6.94
CA LEU A 420 22.38 11.15 -8.23
C LEU A 420 23.59 11.03 -9.17
N ILE A 421 23.96 9.79 -9.48
CA ILE A 421 25.16 9.42 -10.25
C ILE A 421 24.70 8.80 -11.56
N ARG A 422 25.29 9.17 -12.70
CA ARG A 422 24.91 8.55 -13.99
C ARG A 422 25.51 7.15 -14.10
N PRO A 423 24.80 6.14 -14.64
CA PRO A 423 25.37 4.81 -14.87
C PRO A 423 26.66 4.80 -15.69
N SER A 424 26.78 5.69 -16.68
CA SER A 424 28.00 5.82 -17.50
C SER A 424 29.23 6.30 -16.73
N GLN A 425 29.07 6.89 -15.55
CA GLN A 425 30.16 7.29 -14.65
C GLN A 425 30.68 6.10 -13.81
N VAL A 426 29.97 4.96 -13.84
CA VAL A 426 30.21 3.77 -13.02
C VAL A 426 30.67 2.58 -13.86
N ASP A 427 31.05 2.78 -15.14
CA ASP A 427 31.71 1.77 -15.96
C ASP A 427 33.16 1.54 -15.48
N ASP A 428 33.27 0.94 -14.30
CA ASP A 428 34.49 0.37 -13.72
C ASP A 428 34.13 -1.08 -13.33
N ASN A 429 34.73 -2.06 -14.02
CA ASN A 429 34.48 -3.49 -13.81
C ASN A 429 34.85 -3.96 -12.38
N ASP A 430 35.49 -3.11 -11.58
CA ASP A 430 35.94 -3.40 -10.21
C ASP A 430 34.99 -2.91 -9.10
N ILE A 431 33.84 -2.29 -9.43
CA ILE A 431 32.86 -1.85 -8.42
C ILE A 431 31.81 -2.93 -8.19
N GLN A 432 31.85 -3.55 -7.00
CA GLN A 432 30.84 -4.50 -6.51
C GLN A 432 29.42 -3.93 -6.73
N ARG A 433 28.50 -4.80 -7.17
CA ARG A 433 27.07 -4.53 -7.39
C ARG A 433 26.53 -3.48 -6.42
N ILE A 434 25.97 -2.42 -6.99
CA ILE A 434 25.17 -1.40 -6.30
C ILE A 434 24.12 -2.11 -5.45
N SER A 435 24.41 -2.25 -4.16
CA SER A 435 23.46 -2.73 -3.17
C SER A 435 22.64 -1.52 -2.75
N GLY A 436 21.72 -1.13 -3.63
CA GLY A 436 20.72 -0.08 -3.38
C GLY A 436 19.66 -0.55 -2.39
N ILE A 437 20.06 -0.93 -1.19
CA ILE A 437 19.21 -0.91 0.01
C ILE A 437 20.06 -0.27 1.13
N GLY A 438 20.61 0.90 0.85
CA GLY A 438 21.04 1.82 1.92
C GLY A 438 19.78 2.37 2.55
N GLY A 439 19.46 1.94 3.77
CA GLY A 439 18.25 2.32 4.47
C GLY A 439 18.14 3.83 4.62
N ARG A 440 16.91 4.34 4.46
CA ARG A 440 16.47 5.72 4.72
C ARG A 440 16.92 6.14 6.12
N GLY A 441 18.14 6.67 6.20
CA GLY A 441 18.84 6.99 7.42
C GLY A 441 18.54 8.42 7.80
N GLY A 442 17.54 8.57 8.68
CA GLY A 442 17.15 9.82 9.32
C GLY A 442 15.65 9.77 9.57
N ALA A 443 15.24 10.01 10.83
CA ALA A 443 13.89 9.84 11.42
C ALA A 443 12.88 9.23 10.46
N ARG A 444 12.61 7.92 10.64
CA ARG A 444 11.74 7.13 9.78
C ARG A 444 10.46 7.95 9.55
N LEU A 445 10.03 8.14 8.29
CA LEU A 445 8.65 8.64 8.07
C LEU A 445 7.63 7.72 8.78
N SER A 446 7.99 6.46 9.04
CA SER A 446 7.23 5.51 9.86
C SER A 446 7.43 5.62 11.38
N ASP A 447 8.25 6.54 11.88
CA ASP A 447 8.26 6.95 13.30
C ASP A 447 7.13 7.97 13.56
N TYR A 448 6.50 8.48 12.50
CA TYR A 448 5.31 9.33 12.56
C TYR A 448 4.10 8.52 12.11
N THR A 449 3.41 7.92 13.08
CA THR A 449 2.14 7.21 12.92
C THR A 449 1.00 8.19 12.64
N SER A 450 1.03 8.91 11.52
CA SER A 450 -0.09 9.78 11.10
C SER A 450 -1.03 9.04 10.16
N VAL A 451 -2.34 9.29 10.31
CA VAL A 451 -3.37 8.77 9.39
C VAL A 451 -3.11 9.22 7.95
N GLU A 452 -2.56 10.42 7.77
CA GLU A 452 -2.20 10.95 6.46
C GLU A 452 -1.00 10.20 5.83
N ALA A 453 -0.02 9.77 6.63
CA ALA A 453 1.06 8.88 6.17
C ALA A 453 0.55 7.47 5.86
N TYR A 454 -0.39 6.93 6.64
CA TYR A 454 -1.06 5.65 6.37
C TYR A 454 -1.88 5.71 5.08
N LEU A 455 -2.67 6.75 4.87
CA LEU A 455 -3.46 6.95 3.65
C LEU A 455 -2.56 7.18 2.42
N ARG A 456 -1.49 7.96 2.53
CA ARG A 456 -0.48 8.09 1.47
C ARG A 456 0.26 6.76 1.20
N SER A 457 0.42 5.90 2.20
CA SER A 457 0.98 4.56 2.00
C SER A 457 0.03 3.63 1.24
N LEU A 458 -1.28 3.84 1.37
CA LEU A 458 -2.32 3.14 0.61
C LEU A 458 -2.44 3.67 -0.83
N ASP A 459 -2.27 4.98 -1.05
CA ASP A 459 -2.28 5.58 -2.39
C ASP A 459 -1.10 5.13 -3.27
N ASN A 460 0.03 4.76 -2.67
CA ASN A 460 1.16 4.15 -3.40
C ASN A 460 0.84 2.73 -3.94
N GLY A 461 -0.34 2.19 -3.66
CA GLY A 461 -0.82 0.88 -4.13
C GLY A 461 -1.85 0.91 -5.27
N SER A 462 -2.24 2.08 -5.80
CA SER A 462 -3.26 2.17 -6.86
C SER A 462 -2.68 2.65 -8.21
N PRO A 463 -2.91 1.95 -9.34
CA PRO A 463 -2.42 2.36 -10.66
C PRO A 463 -3.21 3.52 -11.31
N SER A 464 -4.22 4.09 -10.65
CA SER A 464 -5.21 4.95 -11.30
C SER A 464 -5.32 6.34 -10.65
N GLN A 465 -4.20 7.07 -10.53
CA GLN A 465 -4.25 8.54 -10.35
C GLN A 465 -2.96 9.27 -10.77
N LYS A 466 -2.23 8.77 -11.78
CA LYS A 466 -1.24 9.57 -12.53
C LYS A 466 -1.92 10.44 -13.59
N GLN A 467 -2.80 11.36 -13.20
CA GLN A 467 -3.32 12.36 -14.14
C GLN A 467 -3.94 13.57 -13.45
N LEU A 468 -3.18 14.24 -12.57
CA LEU A 468 -3.25 15.71 -12.41
C LEU A 468 -2.11 16.18 -11.48
N MET A 469 -0.89 16.27 -12.02
CA MET A 469 0.12 17.17 -11.46
C MET A 469 0.66 18.04 -12.57
N THR A 470 0.57 19.32 -12.28
CA THR A 470 0.90 20.53 -13.02
C THR A 470 2.20 20.42 -13.83
N GLU A 471 2.12 20.83 -15.10
CA GLU A 471 3.25 21.11 -15.97
C GLU A 471 4.13 22.21 -15.37
N GLN A 472 5.23 21.82 -14.70
CA GLN A 472 6.49 22.59 -14.60
C GLN A 472 7.50 21.83 -13.72
N SER A 473 7.98 20.68 -14.19
CA SER A 473 9.27 20.07 -13.81
C SER A 473 9.39 18.70 -14.49
N ASN A 474 9.61 18.66 -15.81
CA ASN A 474 9.91 17.41 -16.50
C ASN A 474 11.05 17.61 -17.50
N HIS A 475 12.28 17.52 -16.99
CA HIS A 475 13.43 16.99 -17.72
C HIS A 475 14.37 16.27 -16.74
N LEU A 476 13.90 15.18 -16.14
CA LEU A 476 14.76 14.12 -15.62
C LEU A 476 14.01 12.80 -15.80
N GLN A 477 14.30 12.10 -16.89
CA GLN A 477 13.81 10.74 -17.09
C GLN A 477 14.36 9.84 -15.98
N HIS A 478 13.48 9.10 -15.33
CA HIS A 478 13.76 8.27 -14.15
C HIS A 478 14.61 7.01 -14.47
N GLY A 479 15.26 6.95 -15.64
CA GLY A 479 16.16 5.87 -16.07
C GLY A 479 17.65 6.24 -16.17
N ASP A 480 18.00 7.52 -15.98
CA ASP A 480 19.35 8.03 -16.32
C ASP A 480 20.31 8.17 -15.12
N PHE A 481 19.85 7.96 -13.89
CA PHE A 481 20.65 8.18 -12.67
C PHE A 481 20.43 7.08 -11.62
N ILE A 482 21.53 6.61 -11.02
CA ILE A 482 21.59 5.80 -9.81
C ILE A 482 21.48 6.74 -8.61
N SER A 483 20.56 6.43 -7.70
CA SER A 483 20.40 7.13 -6.44
C SER A 483 21.15 6.43 -5.32
N GLU A 484 21.97 7.17 -4.57
CA GLU A 484 22.71 6.67 -3.41
C GLU A 484 22.49 7.61 -2.21
N ASP A 485 21.93 7.09 -1.12
CA ASP A 485 21.73 7.86 0.11
C ASP A 485 23.08 8.07 0.83
N VAL A 486 23.31 9.28 1.31
CA VAL A 486 24.52 9.57 2.09
C VAL A 486 24.38 8.99 3.49
N GLN A 487 25.37 8.21 3.93
CA GLN A 487 25.33 7.60 5.26
C GLN A 487 25.28 8.66 6.38
N PRO A 488 24.46 8.47 7.43
CA PRO A 488 24.31 9.42 8.54
C PRO A 488 25.61 9.84 9.24
N LEU A 489 26.63 8.96 9.26
CA LEU A 489 27.98 9.26 9.76
C LEU A 489 28.60 10.52 9.13
N HIS A 490 28.30 10.78 7.86
CA HIS A 490 28.94 11.85 7.12
C HIS A 490 28.29 13.21 7.33
N TYR A 491 27.18 13.30 8.07
CA TYR A 491 26.47 14.55 8.22
C TYR A 491 25.91 14.80 9.62
N THR A 492 25.70 16.07 9.94
CA THR A 492 25.13 16.51 11.22
C THR A 492 23.91 17.38 10.96
N LEU A 493 22.77 16.96 11.52
CA LEU A 493 21.52 17.72 11.48
C LEU A 493 21.33 18.47 12.78
N SER A 494 21.13 19.78 12.71
CA SER A 494 20.87 20.64 13.86
C SER A 494 19.75 21.63 13.57
N LYS A 495 19.11 22.13 14.63
CA LYS A 495 18.18 23.25 14.55
C LYS A 495 18.90 24.51 15.03
N GLU A 496 19.13 25.44 14.13
CA GLU A 496 19.73 26.74 14.44
C GLU A 496 18.66 27.83 14.25
N LYS A 497 18.16 28.40 15.36
CA LYS A 497 17.07 29.37 15.36
C LYS A 497 15.83 28.82 14.62
N ASP A 498 15.40 29.47 13.55
CA ASP A 498 14.26 29.10 12.71
C ASP A 498 14.67 28.34 11.43
N GLN A 499 15.79 27.61 11.47
CA GLN A 499 16.27 26.82 10.34
C GLN A 499 16.74 25.43 10.76
N LEU A 500 16.48 24.44 9.90
CA LEU A 500 17.20 23.18 9.92
C LEU A 500 18.51 23.37 9.16
N VAL A 501 19.61 22.94 9.75
CA VAL A 501 20.94 22.99 9.14
C VAL A 501 21.49 21.58 9.10
N ASN A 502 21.76 21.09 7.89
CA ASN A 502 22.44 19.82 7.67
C ASN A 502 23.83 20.08 7.05
N THR A 503 24.88 19.78 7.81
CA THR A 503 26.27 19.89 7.34
C THR A 503 26.82 18.51 6.99
N LEU A 504 27.13 18.31 5.71
CA LEU A 504 27.78 17.13 5.15
C LEU A 504 29.29 17.36 5.05
N ILE A 505 30.07 16.38 5.50
CA ILE A 505 31.53 16.33 5.35
C ILE A 505 31.92 14.97 4.78
N ILE A 506 32.45 14.97 3.56
CA ILE A 506 33.09 13.79 2.96
C ILE A 506 34.59 14.02 2.97
N GLN A 507 35.29 13.25 3.79
CA GLN A 507 36.74 13.41 4.04
C GLN A 507 37.59 13.30 2.77
N ARG A 508 37.19 12.43 1.82
CA ARG A 508 37.91 12.20 0.56
C ARG A 508 36.93 11.99 -0.58
N ILE A 509 36.63 13.06 -1.32
CA ILE A 509 35.83 12.96 -2.54
C ILE A 509 36.62 12.27 -3.64
N THR A 510 36.01 11.36 -4.39
CA THR A 510 36.71 10.58 -5.44
C THR A 510 36.13 10.83 -6.81
N ARG A 511 36.83 10.38 -7.86
CA ARG A 511 36.36 10.43 -9.25
C ARG A 511 34.96 9.81 -9.48
N LYS A 512 34.50 8.92 -8.60
CA LYS A 512 33.14 8.34 -8.62
C LYS A 512 32.03 9.40 -8.61
N TYR A 513 32.27 10.53 -7.93
CA TYR A 513 31.29 11.61 -7.80
C TYR A 513 31.50 12.75 -8.81
N HIS A 514 32.41 12.58 -9.78
CA HIS A 514 32.61 13.56 -10.85
C HIS A 514 31.31 13.72 -11.68
N ALA A 515 30.87 14.97 -11.81
CA ALA A 515 29.61 15.35 -12.46
C ALA A 515 28.36 14.65 -11.89
N ALA A 516 28.42 14.19 -10.63
CA ALA A 516 27.27 13.72 -9.89
C ALA A 516 26.49 14.90 -9.29
N LYS A 517 25.17 14.76 -9.15
CA LYS A 517 24.36 15.75 -8.44
C LYS A 517 24.28 15.40 -6.97
N LEU A 518 24.70 16.33 -6.13
CA LEU A 518 24.45 16.29 -4.70
C LEU A 518 23.11 16.97 -4.42
N VAL A 519 22.14 16.18 -3.98
CA VAL A 519 20.77 16.60 -3.68
C VAL A 519 20.62 16.80 -2.18
N CYS A 520 20.02 17.91 -1.80
CA CYS A 520 19.49 18.14 -0.47
C CYS A 520 17.97 18.11 -0.51
N GLU A 521 17.35 17.27 0.32
CA GLU A 521 15.91 16.99 0.30
C GLU A 521 15.30 17.16 1.70
N THR A 522 14.12 17.77 1.78
CA THR A 522 13.34 17.86 3.02
C THR A 522 12.37 16.70 3.16
N GLY A 523 12.13 16.23 4.38
CA GLY A 523 11.09 15.23 4.65
C GLY A 523 10.31 15.52 5.91
N HIS A 524 9.03 15.17 5.90
CA HIS A 524 8.09 15.43 6.99
C HIS A 524 6.83 14.54 6.83
N PRO A 525 6.07 14.26 7.91
CA PRO A 525 4.87 13.41 7.82
C PRO A 525 3.74 14.00 6.98
N VAL A 526 3.70 15.33 6.90
CA VAL A 526 2.78 16.10 6.08
C VAL A 526 3.55 16.98 5.09
N GLY A 527 2.88 17.43 4.04
CA GLY A 527 3.50 18.22 2.97
C GLY A 527 4.23 17.37 1.92
N ALA A 528 4.70 18.02 0.85
CA ALA A 528 5.51 17.37 -0.17
C ALA A 528 7.00 17.55 0.16
N ALA A 529 7.83 16.57 -0.19
CA ALA A 529 9.27 16.71 -0.12
C ALA A 529 9.73 17.77 -1.13
N HIS A 530 10.58 18.69 -0.69
CA HIS A 530 11.23 19.65 -1.56
C HIS A 530 12.70 19.28 -1.72
N GLN A 531 13.26 19.51 -2.90
CA GLN A 531 14.64 19.18 -3.20
C GLN A 531 15.36 20.33 -3.89
N THR A 532 16.66 20.43 -3.63
CA THR A 532 17.59 21.29 -4.35
C THR A 532 18.85 20.51 -4.64
N SER A 533 19.61 20.87 -5.66
CA SER A 533 20.81 20.12 -6.03
C SER A 533 21.90 20.99 -6.60
N ILE A 534 23.15 20.59 -6.38
CA ILE A 534 24.33 21.14 -7.04
C ILE A 534 25.08 20.01 -7.76
N THR A 535 25.73 20.32 -8.87
CA THR A 535 26.62 19.37 -9.55
C THR A 535 28.02 19.49 -8.95
N ILE A 536 28.62 18.35 -8.60
CA ILE A 536 29.97 18.28 -8.03
C ILE A 536 30.94 17.90 -9.15
N TYR A 537 31.99 18.70 -9.33
CA TYR A 537 33.04 18.44 -10.30
C TYR A 537 34.32 18.04 -9.56
N VAL A 538 34.87 16.88 -9.90
CA VAL A 538 36.13 16.37 -9.34
C VAL A 538 37.15 16.27 -10.46
N LYS A 539 38.28 16.95 -10.31
CA LYS A 539 39.47 16.81 -11.17
C LYS A 539 40.20 15.53 -10.81
N HIS A 540 40.36 14.66 -11.80
CA HIS A 540 41.03 13.38 -11.64
C HIS A 540 41.88 13.07 -12.87
N ALA A 541 42.96 12.34 -12.63
CA ALA A 541 43.83 11.79 -13.66
C ALA A 541 43.17 10.61 -14.39
N PRO A 542 43.63 10.23 -15.60
CA PRO A 542 43.18 8.99 -16.23
C PRO A 542 43.59 7.79 -15.38
N ALA A 543 42.69 6.82 -15.21
CA ALA A 543 42.92 5.61 -14.42
C ALA A 543 43.99 4.69 -15.04
N ASN A 544 43.99 4.62 -16.36
CA ASN A 544 44.89 3.81 -17.17
C ASN A 544 45.13 4.46 -18.54
N VAL A 545 46.16 3.95 -19.22
CA VAL A 545 46.54 4.31 -20.58
C VAL A 545 46.79 3.02 -21.34
N THR A 546 46.35 2.94 -22.59
CA THR A 546 46.54 1.78 -23.45
C THR A 546 47.33 2.15 -24.68
N ILE A 547 48.16 1.23 -25.15
CA ILE A 547 48.80 1.28 -26.46
C ILE A 547 48.14 0.23 -27.33
N SER A 548 47.80 0.59 -28.57
CA SER A 548 47.32 -0.29 -29.62
C SER A 548 48.05 -0.01 -30.93
N VAL A 549 47.98 -0.93 -31.89
CA VAL A 549 48.48 -0.74 -33.26
C VAL A 549 47.32 -0.62 -34.24
N GLU A 550 47.49 0.16 -35.30
CA GLU A 550 46.51 0.26 -36.39
C GLU A 550 46.44 -1.02 -37.23
N THR A 551 47.58 -1.69 -37.40
CA THR A 551 47.72 -2.93 -38.18
C THR A 551 48.46 -4.02 -37.39
N GLY A 552 47.78 -5.15 -37.21
CA GLY A 552 48.24 -6.29 -36.39
C GLY A 552 47.56 -6.33 -35.01
N SER A 553 48.10 -7.14 -34.11
CA SER A 553 47.71 -7.19 -32.70
C SER A 553 48.91 -6.87 -31.81
N ILE A 554 48.61 -6.53 -30.57
CA ILE A 554 49.58 -6.55 -29.48
C ILE A 554 49.23 -7.76 -28.65
N ASP A 555 50.18 -8.68 -28.54
CA ASP A 555 49.98 -9.95 -27.86
C ASP A 555 50.60 -9.89 -26.46
N ASP A 556 49.98 -10.59 -25.50
CA ASP A 556 50.56 -10.76 -24.17
C ASP A 556 51.55 -11.93 -24.21
N ASP A 557 52.83 -11.62 -24.01
CA ASP A 557 53.90 -12.62 -23.91
C ASP A 557 54.34 -12.79 -22.45
N HIS A 558 54.80 -14.00 -22.12
CA HIS A 558 55.22 -14.41 -20.79
C HIS A 558 56.73 -14.64 -20.74
N THR A 559 57.50 -13.57 -20.85
CA THR A 559 58.96 -13.59 -20.74
C THR A 559 59.40 -13.48 -19.28
N SER A 560 60.20 -14.45 -18.80
CA SER A 560 60.81 -14.45 -17.45
C SER A 560 59.83 -14.28 -16.28
N GLY A 561 58.58 -14.74 -16.43
CA GLY A 561 57.54 -14.66 -15.38
C GLY A 561 56.82 -13.31 -15.27
N ARG A 562 57.09 -12.34 -16.15
CA ARG A 562 56.31 -11.10 -16.27
C ARG A 562 55.47 -11.12 -17.55
N ARG A 563 54.27 -10.54 -17.48
CA ARG A 563 53.43 -10.29 -18.67
C ARG A 563 53.95 -9.04 -19.37
N GLU A 564 54.39 -9.18 -20.60
CA GLU A 564 54.81 -8.07 -21.46
C GLU A 564 53.89 -7.97 -22.66
N LYS A 565 53.54 -6.75 -23.05
CA LYS A 565 52.80 -6.47 -24.29
C LYS A 565 53.77 -6.39 -25.44
N VAL A 566 53.59 -7.23 -26.46
CA VAL A 566 54.52 -7.36 -27.59
C VAL A 566 53.85 -6.96 -28.89
N ALA A 567 54.52 -6.11 -29.65
CA ALA A 567 54.13 -5.73 -31.00
C ALA A 567 55.11 -6.35 -32.01
N TYR A 568 54.61 -7.28 -32.81
CA TYR A 568 55.40 -7.93 -33.86
C TYR A 568 55.43 -7.08 -35.14
N ALA A 569 56.61 -6.97 -35.74
CA ALA A 569 56.80 -6.23 -37.00
C ALA A 569 57.95 -6.80 -37.84
N ARG A 570 57.92 -6.59 -39.14
CA ARG A 570 59.05 -6.92 -40.03
C ARG A 570 60.03 -5.75 -40.11
N ALA A 571 61.30 -6.03 -40.33
CA ALA A 571 62.28 -4.97 -40.62
C ALA A 571 61.85 -4.17 -41.87
N GLY A 572 61.91 -2.84 -41.77
CA GLY A 572 61.44 -1.91 -42.80
C GLY A 572 59.93 -1.63 -42.76
N GLU A 573 59.15 -2.35 -41.94
CA GLU A 573 57.72 -2.09 -41.77
C GLU A 573 57.49 -0.77 -41.01
N MET A 574 56.52 0.01 -41.46
CA MET A 574 56.06 1.20 -40.74
C MET A 574 54.83 0.83 -39.90
N LYS A 575 54.99 0.89 -38.57
CA LYS A 575 53.89 0.66 -37.62
C LYS A 575 53.34 1.98 -37.11
N THR A 576 52.01 2.10 -37.08
CA THR A 576 51.32 3.20 -36.38
C THR A 576 50.94 2.74 -34.99
N PHE A 577 51.55 3.34 -33.96
CA PHE A 577 51.15 3.12 -32.57
C PHE A 577 50.18 4.22 -32.13
N ILE A 578 49.15 3.79 -31.40
CA ILE A 578 48.08 4.64 -30.90
C ILE A 578 48.09 4.51 -29.39
N CYS A 579 48.25 5.62 -28.69
CA CYS A 579 48.13 5.69 -27.25
C CYS A 579 46.82 6.38 -26.90
N LYS A 580 45.98 5.71 -26.10
CA LYS A 580 44.67 6.21 -25.69
C LYS A 580 44.58 6.24 -24.16
N THR A 581 44.17 7.37 -23.61
CA THR A 581 43.88 7.49 -22.17
C THR A 581 42.47 7.02 -21.87
N SER A 582 42.26 6.51 -20.66
CA SER A 582 40.91 6.49 -20.06
C SER A 582 40.38 7.92 -19.84
N PRO A 583 39.06 8.09 -19.58
CA PRO A 583 38.48 9.38 -19.25
C PRO A 583 39.16 10.08 -18.06
N TYR A 584 39.38 11.38 -18.18
CA TYR A 584 39.94 12.25 -17.15
C TYR A 584 39.24 13.63 -17.15
N TYR A 585 39.35 14.37 -16.04
CA TYR A 585 38.84 15.74 -15.94
C TYR A 585 39.94 16.69 -15.47
N GLY A 586 40.31 17.65 -16.33
CA GLY A 586 41.41 18.58 -16.11
C GLY A 586 42.37 18.62 -17.29
N GLN A 587 43.68 18.66 -17.01
CA GLN A 587 44.72 18.65 -18.03
C GLN A 587 45.43 17.29 -18.06
N ALA A 588 45.76 16.84 -19.27
CA ALA A 588 46.62 15.68 -19.50
C ALA A 588 47.54 15.96 -20.69
N THR A 589 48.75 15.40 -20.65
CA THR A 589 49.74 15.50 -21.71
C THR A 589 50.38 14.14 -21.97
N ILE A 590 50.30 13.67 -23.22
CA ILE A 590 50.94 12.43 -23.67
C ILE A 590 52.36 12.75 -24.15
N LYS A 591 53.33 11.90 -23.83
CA LYS A 591 54.64 11.85 -24.51
C LYS A 591 55.01 10.41 -24.83
N TRP A 592 55.64 10.22 -25.98
CA TRP A 592 56.18 8.95 -26.43
C TRP A 592 57.69 8.89 -26.24
N LEU A 593 58.17 7.79 -25.68
CA LEU A 593 59.60 7.53 -25.49
C LEU A 593 59.98 6.20 -26.12
N PHE A 594 61.11 6.18 -26.83
CA PHE A 594 61.73 4.98 -27.38
C PHE A 594 63.00 4.63 -26.62
N GLN A 595 63.13 3.36 -26.24
CA GLN A 595 64.27 2.83 -25.51
C GLN A 595 64.84 1.62 -26.27
N ALA A 596 66.02 1.78 -26.85
CA ALA A 596 66.70 0.72 -27.59
C ALA A 596 67.11 -0.45 -26.69
N ALA A 597 67.07 -1.67 -27.22
CA ALA A 597 67.53 -2.87 -26.54
C ALA A 597 69.01 -2.77 -26.15
N GLY A 598 69.35 -3.07 -24.89
CA GLY A 598 70.72 -3.00 -24.39
C GLY A 598 71.26 -1.59 -24.11
N ALA A 599 70.42 -0.56 -24.23
CA ALA A 599 70.79 0.80 -23.82
C ALA A 599 71.10 0.87 -22.31
N SER A 600 72.17 1.58 -21.93
CA SER A 600 72.53 1.81 -20.52
C SER A 600 71.40 2.54 -19.79
N ILE A 601 71.26 2.31 -18.48
CA ILE A 601 70.30 3.04 -17.62
C ILE A 601 70.54 4.57 -17.70
N THR A 602 71.76 4.99 -18.04
CA THR A 602 72.15 6.41 -18.16
C THR A 602 71.84 7.05 -19.51
N THR A 603 71.54 6.28 -20.56
CA THR A 603 71.18 6.86 -21.85
C THR A 603 69.71 7.31 -21.83
N PRO A 604 69.42 8.61 -22.03
CA PRO A 604 68.05 9.10 -21.97
C PRO A 604 67.25 8.50 -23.15
N PRO A 605 66.01 8.04 -22.89
CA PRO A 605 65.17 7.52 -23.95
C PRO A 605 64.85 8.62 -24.97
N LYS A 606 64.76 8.25 -26.24
CA LYS A 606 64.51 9.17 -27.34
C LYS A 606 63.04 9.56 -27.35
N GLN A 607 62.74 10.86 -27.24
CA GLN A 607 61.37 11.34 -27.40
C GLN A 607 60.94 11.23 -28.87
N LEU A 608 59.77 10.64 -29.10
CA LEU A 608 59.15 10.56 -30.42
C LEU A 608 58.19 11.74 -30.60
N VAL A 609 58.15 12.31 -31.80
CA VAL A 609 57.26 13.43 -32.12
C VAL A 609 55.88 12.88 -32.37
N ASP A 610 54.90 13.41 -31.64
CA ASP A 610 53.53 12.94 -31.69
C ASP A 610 52.55 14.09 -31.94
N LYS A 611 51.31 13.71 -32.31
CA LYS A 611 50.18 14.64 -32.37
C LYS A 611 49.04 14.06 -31.55
N SER A 612 48.86 14.61 -30.36
CA SER A 612 47.74 14.27 -29.49
C SER A 612 46.48 15.05 -29.86
N VAL A 613 45.35 14.37 -29.82
CA VAL A 613 44.00 14.92 -30.04
C VAL A 613 43.18 14.65 -28.79
N THR A 614 42.48 15.66 -28.29
CA THR A 614 41.58 15.53 -27.14
C THR A 614 40.15 15.38 -27.62
N PHE A 615 39.46 14.37 -27.10
CA PHE A 615 38.06 14.08 -27.36
C PHE A 615 37.26 14.25 -26.07
N LYS A 616 36.03 14.75 -26.18
CA LYS A 616 35.08 14.71 -25.06
C LYS A 616 34.45 13.33 -24.98
N THR A 617 34.18 12.86 -23.76
CA THR A 617 33.37 11.66 -23.55
C THR A 617 31.93 11.89 -24.02
N PRO A 618 31.15 10.81 -24.29
CA PRO A 618 29.77 10.95 -24.78
C PRO A 618 28.84 11.74 -23.85
N ASP A 619 29.09 11.73 -22.55
CA ASP A 619 28.35 12.51 -21.55
C ASP A 619 28.77 14.00 -21.52
N GLY A 620 29.88 14.36 -22.16
CA GLY A 620 30.38 15.72 -22.29
C GLY A 620 31.09 16.27 -21.03
N GLU A 621 31.11 15.52 -19.94
CA GLU A 621 31.63 15.95 -18.63
C GLU A 621 33.14 15.69 -18.48
N SER A 622 33.65 14.63 -19.10
CA SER A 622 35.05 14.23 -19.09
C SER A 622 35.70 14.31 -20.48
N SER A 623 37.01 14.08 -20.53
CA SER A 623 37.77 14.04 -21.78
C SER A 623 38.70 12.84 -21.80
N TYR A 624 39.07 12.38 -23.00
CA TYR A 624 40.14 11.40 -23.20
C TYR A 624 41.04 11.87 -24.33
N GLN A 625 42.31 11.48 -24.29
CA GLN A 625 43.29 11.83 -25.32
C GLN A 625 43.70 10.61 -26.12
N GLU A 626 43.97 10.86 -27.40
CA GLU A 626 44.57 9.88 -28.29
C GLU A 626 45.76 10.50 -29.01
N SER A 627 46.90 9.83 -28.98
CA SER A 627 48.12 10.25 -29.67
C SER A 627 48.59 9.15 -30.61
N ARG A 628 48.98 9.54 -31.82
CA ARG A 628 49.47 8.62 -32.85
C ARG A 628 50.93 8.94 -33.20
N ILE A 629 51.74 7.89 -33.30
CA ILE A 629 53.11 7.96 -33.82
C ILE A 629 53.28 6.96 -34.97
N GLN A 630 54.06 7.33 -35.97
CA GLN A 630 54.51 6.42 -37.01
C GLN A 630 55.96 6.04 -36.73
N PHE A 631 56.23 4.74 -36.65
CA PHE A 631 57.54 4.20 -36.31
C PHE A 631 58.00 3.23 -37.41
N THR A 632 59.12 3.53 -38.05
CA THR A 632 59.73 2.64 -39.05
C THR A 632 60.68 1.69 -38.35
N VAL A 633 60.35 0.40 -38.36
CA VAL A 633 61.07 -0.66 -37.63
C VAL A 633 62.38 -0.96 -38.35
N ARG A 634 63.48 -0.94 -37.61
CA ARG A 634 64.82 -1.27 -38.11
C ARG A 634 65.31 -2.56 -37.48
N PRO A 635 66.20 -3.34 -38.14
CA PRO A 635 66.71 -4.59 -37.58
C PRO A 635 67.32 -4.44 -36.17
N GLU A 636 67.92 -3.31 -35.85
CA GLU A 636 68.50 -3.01 -34.54
C GLU A 636 67.47 -2.72 -33.43
N ASP A 637 66.20 -2.51 -33.78
CA ASP A 637 65.13 -2.21 -32.82
C ASP A 637 64.57 -3.48 -32.14
N ASP A 638 65.08 -4.68 -32.47
CA ASP A 638 64.62 -5.94 -31.87
C ASP A 638 64.75 -5.92 -30.35
N ARG A 639 63.69 -6.31 -29.65
CA ARG A 639 63.54 -6.27 -28.18
C ARG A 639 63.66 -4.86 -27.56
N SER A 640 63.47 -3.80 -28.36
CA SER A 640 63.38 -2.42 -27.87
C SER A 640 61.99 -2.13 -27.29
N TYR A 641 61.87 -1.05 -26.51
CA TYR A 641 60.62 -0.64 -25.87
C TYR A 641 60.11 0.70 -26.39
N ILE A 642 58.78 0.79 -26.53
CA ILE A 642 58.06 2.04 -26.73
C ILE A 642 57.17 2.27 -25.51
N ASP A 643 57.34 3.45 -24.89
CA ASP A 643 56.54 3.90 -23.77
C ASP A 643 55.62 5.04 -24.20
N CYS A 644 54.35 4.93 -23.80
CA CYS A 644 53.44 6.06 -23.76
C CYS A 644 53.29 6.51 -22.30
N ILE A 645 53.68 7.75 -22.01
CA ILE A 645 53.62 8.32 -20.67
C ILE A 645 52.68 9.52 -20.68
N VAL A 646 51.81 9.57 -19.68
CA VAL A 646 50.81 10.62 -19.51
C VAL A 646 51.03 11.31 -18.16
N TRP A 647 51.20 12.63 -18.20
CA TRP A 647 51.19 13.48 -17.02
C TRP A 647 49.85 14.18 -16.92
N SER A 648 49.26 14.15 -15.73
CA SER A 648 47.97 14.79 -15.45
C SER A 648 48.02 15.63 -14.15
N VAL A 649 46.87 16.12 -13.74
CA VAL A 649 46.69 16.98 -12.57
C VAL A 649 47.28 16.33 -11.31
N GLY A 650 48.01 17.10 -10.50
CA GLY A 650 48.65 16.60 -9.26
C GLY A 650 49.92 15.77 -9.48
N ASP A 651 50.63 15.98 -10.60
CA ASP A 651 51.86 15.26 -10.99
C ASP A 651 51.70 13.73 -11.09
N THR A 652 50.47 13.26 -11.22
CA THR A 652 50.19 11.85 -11.48
C THR A 652 50.76 11.46 -12.84
N ARG A 653 51.58 10.41 -12.83
CA ARG A 653 52.17 9.81 -14.02
C ARG A 653 51.56 8.42 -14.24
N ILE A 654 51.01 8.22 -15.44
CA ILE A 654 50.49 6.93 -15.87
C ILE A 654 51.24 6.54 -17.15
N ASP A 655 51.76 5.32 -17.20
CA ASP A 655 52.48 4.83 -18.36
C ASP A 655 52.02 3.44 -18.81
N SER A 656 52.18 3.20 -20.11
CA SER A 656 52.02 1.89 -20.75
C SER A 656 53.25 1.65 -21.60
N ARG A 657 53.74 0.41 -21.57
CA ARG A 657 54.95 -0.03 -22.28
C ARG A 657 54.64 -1.19 -23.21
N ILE A 658 55.25 -1.18 -24.38
CA ILE A 658 55.23 -2.31 -25.32
C ILE A 658 56.67 -2.65 -25.75
N ARG A 659 56.92 -3.93 -25.99
CA ARG A 659 58.16 -4.45 -26.58
C ARG A 659 57.98 -4.67 -28.08
N LEU A 660 58.99 -4.31 -28.86
CA LEU A 660 59.03 -4.57 -30.31
C LEU A 660 59.79 -5.85 -30.58
N ASP A 661 59.14 -6.77 -31.31
CA ASP A 661 59.76 -8.02 -31.75
C ASP A 661 59.80 -8.10 -33.26
N ILE A 662 61.01 -8.28 -33.79
CA ILE A 662 61.21 -8.27 -35.23
C ILE A 662 61.06 -9.68 -35.79
N ILE A 663 59.93 -9.91 -36.44
CA ILE A 663 59.62 -11.19 -37.07
C ILE A 663 60.28 -11.30 -38.43
N HIS A 664 60.84 -12.47 -38.69
CA HIS A 664 61.48 -12.80 -39.96
C HIS A 664 61.33 -14.31 -40.21
N PRO A 665 61.18 -14.73 -41.47
CA PRO A 665 61.04 -16.15 -41.79
C PRO A 665 62.34 -16.90 -41.50
N PRO A 666 62.26 -18.22 -41.23
CA PRO A 666 63.43 -19.07 -41.18
C PRO A 666 64.02 -19.28 -42.58
N ASP A 667 65.26 -19.73 -42.64
CA ASP A 667 65.90 -20.15 -43.89
C ASP A 667 65.16 -21.35 -44.51
N THR A 668 65.36 -21.57 -45.81
CA THR A 668 64.78 -22.72 -46.49
C THR A 668 65.23 -24.03 -45.82
N PRO A 669 64.30 -24.91 -45.39
CA PRO A 669 64.65 -26.13 -44.68
C PRO A 669 65.45 -27.05 -45.60
N LYS A 670 66.53 -27.62 -45.07
CA LYS A 670 67.43 -28.54 -45.77
C LYS A 670 67.24 -29.94 -45.23
N ILE A 671 66.93 -30.87 -46.13
CA ILE A 671 66.92 -32.29 -45.81
C ILE A 671 68.34 -32.83 -46.04
N THR A 672 68.89 -33.51 -45.05
CA THR A 672 70.19 -34.18 -45.07
C THR A 672 70.01 -35.66 -44.71
N GLY A 673 71.03 -36.49 -44.93
CA GLY A 673 70.93 -37.95 -44.74
C GLY A 673 70.67 -38.75 -46.03
N TYR A 674 70.65 -38.10 -47.19
CA TYR A 674 70.54 -38.75 -48.50
C TYR A 674 71.56 -38.20 -49.52
N LYS A 675 71.88 -39.01 -50.53
CA LYS A 675 72.56 -38.56 -51.75
C LYS A 675 71.57 -38.61 -52.92
N SER A 676 71.53 -37.55 -53.73
CA SER A 676 70.62 -37.49 -54.88
C SER A 676 70.85 -38.67 -55.83
N GLY A 677 69.79 -39.39 -56.18
CA GLY A 677 69.83 -40.57 -57.05
C GLY A 677 70.34 -41.86 -56.39
N GLN A 678 70.64 -41.87 -55.09
CA GLN A 678 71.06 -43.07 -54.39
C GLN A 678 69.88 -44.05 -54.25
N PRO A 679 69.98 -45.30 -54.75
CA PRO A 679 68.97 -46.31 -54.52
C PRO A 679 68.95 -46.70 -53.04
N VAL A 680 67.76 -46.74 -52.46
CA VAL A 680 67.53 -47.17 -51.07
C VAL A 680 67.02 -48.60 -51.11
N ASN A 681 67.71 -49.51 -50.41
CA ASN A 681 67.32 -50.90 -50.33
C ASN A 681 66.04 -51.04 -49.49
N MET A 682 65.08 -51.83 -49.97
CA MET A 682 63.87 -52.15 -49.20
C MET A 682 64.24 -52.73 -47.82
N ALA A 683 63.47 -52.34 -46.80
CA ALA A 683 63.63 -52.75 -45.40
C ALA A 683 64.92 -52.30 -44.68
N HIS A 684 65.72 -51.40 -45.27
CA HIS A 684 66.79 -50.70 -44.54
C HIS A 684 66.27 -49.38 -43.97
N LEU A 685 66.73 -49.06 -42.75
CA LEU A 685 66.42 -47.79 -42.11
C LEU A 685 67.14 -46.64 -42.85
N LEU A 686 66.38 -45.65 -43.30
CA LEU A 686 66.90 -44.40 -43.85
C LEU A 686 66.64 -43.27 -42.86
N GLU A 687 67.71 -42.69 -42.36
CA GLU A 687 67.64 -41.53 -41.46
C GLU A 687 67.74 -40.24 -42.28
N LEU A 688 66.69 -39.43 -42.23
CA LEU A 688 66.64 -38.12 -42.86
C LEU A 688 66.51 -37.05 -41.79
N MET A 689 67.29 -35.99 -41.91
CA MET A 689 67.29 -34.88 -40.96
C MET A 689 66.90 -33.60 -41.68
N CYS A 690 65.83 -32.94 -41.20
CA CYS A 690 65.38 -31.65 -41.68
C CYS A 690 65.92 -30.57 -40.74
N THR A 691 66.76 -29.68 -41.25
CA THR A 691 67.33 -28.56 -40.47
C THR A 691 66.98 -27.25 -41.14
N THR A 692 66.57 -26.26 -40.36
CA THR A 692 66.46 -24.86 -40.78
C THR A 692 67.22 -23.99 -39.79
N THR A 693 67.67 -22.81 -40.23
CA THR A 693 68.38 -21.82 -39.42
C THR A 693 67.60 -20.51 -39.40
N GLY A 694 67.72 -19.75 -38.30
CA GLY A 694 67.03 -18.47 -38.14
C GLY A 694 65.51 -18.59 -37.95
N GLY A 695 64.84 -17.45 -38.08
CA GLY A 695 63.39 -17.32 -37.89
C GLY A 695 63.04 -16.76 -36.50
N ASN A 696 62.17 -15.77 -36.49
CA ASN A 696 61.54 -15.23 -35.27
C ASN A 696 60.04 -15.02 -35.53
N PRO A 697 59.13 -15.70 -34.78
CA PRO A 697 59.39 -16.68 -33.73
C PRO A 697 60.07 -17.95 -34.26
N LEU A 698 60.55 -18.81 -33.34
CA LEU A 698 61.22 -20.06 -33.69
C LEU A 698 60.35 -20.92 -34.63
N PRO A 699 60.91 -21.44 -35.73
CA PRO A 699 60.16 -22.18 -36.73
C PRO A 699 59.76 -23.59 -36.25
N GLU A 700 58.61 -24.06 -36.73
CA GLU A 700 58.18 -25.46 -36.57
C GLU A 700 58.44 -26.25 -37.85
N LEU A 701 58.95 -27.48 -37.70
CA LEU A 701 59.27 -28.37 -38.80
C LEU A 701 58.27 -29.53 -38.88
N GLN A 702 57.73 -29.78 -40.07
CA GLN A 702 56.80 -30.88 -40.36
C GLN A 702 57.22 -31.63 -41.62
N TRP A 703 57.15 -32.97 -41.57
CA TRP A 703 57.49 -33.83 -42.71
C TRP A 703 56.28 -34.10 -43.60
N PHE A 704 56.51 -34.09 -44.92
CA PHE A 704 55.51 -34.43 -45.92
C PHE A 704 56.05 -35.49 -46.88
N LYS A 705 55.22 -36.47 -47.23
CA LYS A 705 55.46 -37.42 -48.31
C LYS A 705 54.39 -37.23 -49.38
N ASP A 706 54.79 -37.00 -50.63
CA ASP A 706 53.85 -36.79 -51.74
C ASP A 706 52.77 -35.73 -51.45
N LYS A 707 53.17 -34.65 -50.76
CA LYS A 707 52.31 -33.55 -50.28
C LYS A 707 51.31 -33.92 -49.17
N THR A 708 51.40 -35.12 -48.61
CA THR A 708 50.62 -35.53 -47.43
C THR A 708 51.48 -35.46 -46.16
N PRO A 709 50.98 -34.85 -45.07
CA PRO A 709 51.72 -34.79 -43.81
C PRO A 709 51.92 -36.21 -43.26
N ILE A 710 53.15 -36.51 -42.84
CA ILE A 710 53.45 -37.81 -42.24
C ILE A 710 53.08 -37.73 -40.74
N GLU A 711 52.13 -38.57 -40.32
CA GLU A 711 51.79 -38.73 -38.89
C GLU A 711 52.78 -39.70 -38.21
N SER A 712 52.94 -39.57 -36.88
CA SER A 712 53.91 -40.38 -36.12
C SER A 712 53.26 -41.68 -35.62
N ASN A 713 52.96 -42.60 -36.53
CA ASN A 713 52.32 -43.88 -36.25
C ASN A 713 53.27 -45.07 -36.51
N GLY A 714 54.12 -45.36 -35.52
CA GLY A 714 54.71 -46.69 -35.24
C GLY A 714 55.78 -47.26 -36.19
N GLU A 715 55.66 -47.10 -37.51
CA GLU A 715 56.66 -47.58 -38.49
C GLU A 715 57.81 -46.58 -38.74
N LEU A 716 57.67 -45.36 -38.23
CA LEU A 716 58.65 -44.28 -38.41
C LEU A 716 58.96 -43.66 -37.03
N ILE A 717 60.24 -43.65 -36.63
CA ILE A 717 60.68 -43.00 -35.39
C ILE A 717 61.06 -41.56 -35.74
N VAL A 718 60.17 -40.61 -35.47
CA VAL A 718 60.50 -39.18 -35.53
C VAL A 718 61.18 -38.80 -34.20
N ILE A 719 62.51 -38.72 -34.17
CA ILE A 719 63.23 -38.15 -33.02
C ILE A 719 63.23 -36.63 -33.17
N GLY A 720 62.20 -35.98 -32.64
CA GLY A 720 62.09 -34.54 -32.63
C GLY A 720 63.01 -33.90 -31.59
N ASN A 721 64.33 -33.89 -31.83
CA ASN A 721 65.22 -33.00 -31.08
C ASN A 721 65.16 -31.62 -31.72
N LYS A 722 64.43 -30.68 -31.09
CA LYS A 722 64.54 -29.25 -31.39
C LYS A 722 65.95 -28.80 -30.98
N GLN A 723 66.92 -28.91 -31.88
CA GLN A 723 68.24 -28.31 -31.68
C GLN A 723 68.24 -26.89 -32.23
N VAL A 724 68.29 -25.93 -31.30
CA VAL A 724 68.52 -24.51 -31.58
C VAL A 724 70.02 -24.36 -31.90
N LEU A 725 70.34 -24.14 -33.17
CA LEU A 725 71.63 -23.55 -33.55
C LEU A 725 71.45 -22.03 -33.45
N ASN A 726 71.98 -21.44 -32.37
CA ASN A 726 72.07 -19.99 -32.21
C ASN A 726 73.02 -19.36 -33.22
#